data_AF-A0A4R5YLG4-F1
#
_entry.id   AF-A0A4R5YLG4-F1
#
_cell.length_a   1.000
_cell.length_b   1.000
_cell.length_c   1.000
_cell.angle_alpha   90.00
_cell.angle_beta   90.00
_cell.angle_gamma   90.00
#
_symmetry.space_group_name_H-M   'P 1'
#
loop_
_entity.id
_entity.type
_entity.pdbx_description
1 polymer ?
#
loop_
_entity_poly.entity_id
_entity_poly.type
_entity_poly.pdbx_seq_one_letter_code
_entity_poly.pdbx_strand_id
1 'polypeptide(L)'
;MTTVEPPTTRTTLPLAAHAVGKRSAVTCQFKCANACLGPECNGSDNPTFRSIAEIALSRRMLIGAAAASAVVVATDAFGLSNPTTASALPGGPVESTWGWGHNSLPFQPIAPVPASVDALTVPKGYTWSPIIRWGDPLFSDAPRFSLEAQSRAAQERQFGYNCDYLDILADRSGKTGVLVNNHEYVNPNIMFPPSTDAAELRRRGEVYKAAQGMSVVEIKRRRRGAPWRYVVDGRRNRRITVETVFELTGPAAGSDLVKTAADPEGRWVKGTLGNCAGGTTPWGTILSGEENFNGYFAWAADTAGQKRYQASASRTTSTGWEAYDPRFNSFDPGYANEPNRFGYIVEIDPEDPTSTPKKHTAMGRFKHEGANVIVAEDRRVVAYMGDDERNDYLYKFVSKNRISSSRKKNMTLLSEGDLYVARFRGDSPASQIDGSGKLPADGAFDGSGEWIALTRHGRSVVPGMTTEEVLVYTRLAADKMGATKMDRPEDVQPSLRTGKIYVALTNNSDRGKTSMVDEANPRTGNRFGHVLEMTERRGQAGTSFGWSILLQCGNPSDPSTYFAGYPKDKVSPISCPDNLAFDEDGNLWISTDGAPSTIGFNDGLFRVPLTGRERGRVQQFLAVPREAETCGPVIHAREKLVFVAVQHPGENGTVAAPTSLFPDYGSTRRGDISNAPRPSVVQVYPA
;
A
#
# COMPACT_ATOMS: atom_id res chain seq x y z
N MET A 1 36.66 -40.27 -15.72
CA MET A 1 36.49 -38.85 -15.35
C MET A 1 35.81 -38.17 -16.51
N THR A 2 34.48 -38.09 -16.47
CA THR A 2 33.67 -37.44 -17.50
C THR A 2 33.12 -36.15 -16.90
N THR A 3 33.61 -35.04 -17.43
CA THR A 3 33.18 -33.67 -17.13
C THR A 3 31.74 -33.48 -17.58
N VAL A 4 30.84 -33.21 -16.63
CA VAL A 4 29.46 -32.82 -16.92
C VAL A 4 29.43 -31.30 -17.09
N GLU A 5 29.12 -30.84 -18.31
CA GLU A 5 28.83 -29.44 -18.60
C GLU A 5 27.60 -28.96 -17.79
N PRO A 6 27.61 -27.72 -17.27
CA PRO A 6 26.43 -27.15 -16.64
C PRO A 6 25.36 -26.83 -17.72
N PRO A 7 24.07 -27.00 -17.41
CA PRO A 7 23.02 -26.81 -18.40
C PRO A 7 22.95 -25.34 -18.85
N THR A 8 22.93 -25.18 -20.17
CA THR A 8 22.71 -23.94 -20.90
C THR A 8 21.36 -23.31 -20.54
N THR A 9 21.39 -21.97 -20.47
CA THR A 9 20.29 -21.01 -20.41
C THR A 9 18.89 -21.58 -20.68
N ARG A 10 18.05 -21.66 -19.64
CA ARG A 10 16.60 -21.80 -19.80
C ARG A 10 16.08 -20.55 -20.51
N THR A 11 15.69 -20.69 -21.76
CA THR A 11 14.91 -19.70 -22.49
C THR A 11 13.61 -19.46 -21.73
N THR A 12 13.35 -18.23 -21.31
CA THR A 12 12.06 -17.83 -20.72
C THR A 12 11.00 -17.90 -21.82
N LEU A 13 10.05 -18.83 -21.68
CA LEU A 13 8.90 -18.92 -22.56
C LEU A 13 8.02 -17.66 -22.37
N PRO A 14 7.43 -17.10 -23.44
CA PRO A 14 6.59 -15.91 -23.34
C PRO A 14 5.36 -16.18 -22.45
N LEU A 15 5.23 -15.38 -21.38
CA LEU A 15 4.21 -15.51 -20.32
C LEU A 15 2.75 -15.41 -20.79
N ALA A 16 2.49 -14.87 -21.98
CA ALA A 16 1.14 -14.72 -22.51
C ALA A 16 0.36 -16.04 -22.60
N ALA A 17 1.05 -17.19 -22.69
CA ALA A 17 0.44 -18.51 -22.77
C ALA A 17 0.04 -19.14 -21.41
N HIS A 18 0.43 -18.55 -20.28
CA HIS A 18 0.32 -19.20 -18.96
C HIS A 18 -0.34 -18.37 -17.85
N ALA A 19 -0.87 -17.17 -18.14
CA ALA A 19 -1.66 -16.41 -17.18
C ALA A 19 -2.97 -17.15 -16.86
N VAL A 20 -3.02 -17.85 -15.72
CA VAL A 20 -4.24 -18.49 -15.21
C VAL A 20 -5.11 -17.41 -14.56
N GLY A 21 -5.80 -16.63 -15.40
CA GLY A 21 -6.65 -15.51 -14.98
C GLY A 21 -6.56 -14.34 -15.95
N LYS A 22 -7.58 -13.46 -15.95
CA LYS A 22 -7.64 -12.27 -16.82
C LYS A 22 -6.73 -11.12 -16.37
N ARG A 23 -5.84 -11.30 -15.36
CA ARG A 23 -4.91 -10.24 -14.91
C ARG A 23 -3.77 -10.12 -15.94
N SER A 24 -3.33 -8.89 -16.20
CA SER A 24 -2.26 -8.62 -17.16
C SER A 24 -0.98 -9.36 -16.75
N ALA A 25 -0.34 -10.02 -17.73
CA ALA A 25 0.96 -10.66 -17.51
C ALA A 25 2.06 -9.62 -17.25
N VAL A 26 1.87 -8.39 -17.76
CA VAL A 26 2.79 -7.27 -17.57
C VAL A 26 2.73 -6.78 -16.11
N THR A 27 1.54 -6.59 -15.52
CA THR A 27 1.37 -6.25 -14.10
C THR A 27 2.00 -7.31 -13.22
N CYS A 28 1.68 -8.58 -13.50
CA CYS A 28 2.24 -9.71 -12.75
C CYS A 28 3.76 -9.69 -12.78
N GLN A 29 4.38 -9.40 -13.92
CA GLN A 29 5.82 -9.42 -14.08
C GLN A 29 6.52 -8.22 -13.45
N PHE A 30 6.02 -7.00 -13.70
CA PHE A 30 6.76 -5.77 -13.37
C PHE A 30 6.32 -5.12 -12.05
N LYS A 31 5.04 -5.14 -11.70
CA LYS A 31 4.54 -4.64 -10.41
C LYS A 31 4.74 -5.70 -9.34
N CYS A 32 4.08 -6.85 -9.48
CA CYS A 32 3.99 -7.87 -8.41
C CYS A 32 5.16 -8.88 -8.37
N ALA A 33 6.25 -8.65 -9.10
CA ALA A 33 7.42 -9.55 -9.14
C ALA A 33 7.09 -11.05 -9.36
N ASN A 34 6.05 -11.36 -10.13
CA ASN A 34 5.50 -12.69 -10.39
C ASN A 34 5.06 -13.46 -9.13
N ALA A 35 4.64 -12.77 -8.07
CA ALA A 35 4.20 -13.39 -6.81
C ALA A 35 3.13 -14.48 -6.98
N CYS A 36 2.29 -14.35 -8.03
CA CYS A 36 1.25 -15.34 -8.33
C CYS A 36 1.74 -16.65 -8.98
N LEU A 37 2.97 -16.71 -9.50
CA LEU A 37 3.47 -17.87 -10.27
C LEU A 37 4.38 -18.79 -9.45
N GLY A 38 4.95 -18.29 -8.35
CA GLY A 38 5.79 -19.05 -7.45
C GLY A 38 4.98 -19.86 -6.42
N PRO A 39 5.64 -20.77 -5.68
CA PRO A 39 5.03 -21.36 -4.50
C PRO A 39 4.68 -20.26 -3.48
N GLU A 40 3.66 -20.51 -2.66
CA GLU A 40 3.28 -19.65 -1.54
C GLU A 40 4.49 -19.38 -0.63
N CYS A 41 4.81 -18.11 -0.39
CA CYS A 41 5.97 -17.72 0.41
C CYS A 41 5.67 -17.80 1.91
N ASN A 42 4.41 -17.64 2.32
CA ASN A 42 3.98 -17.82 3.69
C ASN A 42 3.50 -19.27 3.97
N GLY A 43 4.46 -20.16 4.16
CA GLY A 43 4.24 -21.57 4.51
C GLY A 43 3.98 -21.84 6.01
N SER A 44 3.75 -20.82 6.85
CA SER A 44 3.51 -21.04 8.28
C SER A 44 2.19 -21.77 8.55
N ASP A 45 2.11 -22.54 9.65
CA ASP A 45 0.86 -23.12 10.15
C ASP A 45 0.01 -22.11 10.92
N ASN A 46 0.31 -20.81 10.77
CA ASN A 46 -0.36 -19.76 11.51
C ASN A 46 -1.86 -19.81 11.29
N PRO A 47 -2.61 -19.50 12.36
CA PRO A 47 -4.02 -19.71 12.36
C PRO A 47 -4.69 -18.88 11.28
N THR A 48 -5.55 -19.57 10.56
CA THR A 48 -6.82 -19.03 10.12
C THR A 48 -7.79 -19.21 11.30
N PHE A 49 -8.81 -18.37 11.45
CA PHE A 49 -9.74 -18.46 12.60
C PHE A 49 -10.22 -19.89 12.91
N ARG A 50 -10.42 -20.72 11.89
CA ARG A 50 -10.88 -22.11 12.04
C ARG A 50 -10.00 -22.94 12.98
N SER A 51 -8.67 -22.79 12.93
CA SER A 51 -7.78 -23.55 13.83
C SER A 51 -7.84 -23.07 15.28
N ILE A 52 -8.16 -21.78 15.52
CA ILE A 52 -8.34 -21.22 16.87
C ILE A 52 -9.68 -21.68 17.48
N ALA A 53 -10.74 -21.75 16.67
CA ALA A 53 -12.05 -22.20 17.13
C ALA A 53 -12.05 -23.69 17.54
N GLU A 54 -11.35 -24.55 16.79
CA GLU A 54 -11.17 -25.97 17.13
C GLU A 54 -10.33 -26.17 18.41
N ILE A 55 -9.34 -25.31 18.66
CA ILE A 55 -8.55 -25.32 19.90
C ILE A 55 -9.37 -24.83 21.11
N ALA A 56 -10.24 -23.83 20.93
CA ALA A 56 -11.13 -23.35 21.99
C ALA A 56 -12.23 -24.36 22.34
N LEU A 57 -12.75 -25.10 21.35
CA LEU A 57 -13.74 -26.17 21.54
C LEU A 57 -13.11 -27.43 22.14
N SER A 58 -11.89 -27.82 21.74
CA SER A 58 -11.17 -28.95 22.35
C SER A 58 -10.79 -28.69 23.82
N ARG A 59 -10.43 -27.45 24.16
CA ARG A 59 -10.24 -27.04 25.58
C ARG A 59 -11.55 -27.07 26.38
N ARG A 60 -12.70 -26.73 25.79
CA ARG A 60 -14.02 -26.87 26.45
C ARG A 60 -14.46 -28.33 26.60
N MET A 61 -14.12 -29.21 25.66
CA MET A 61 -14.36 -30.65 25.76
C MET A 61 -13.46 -31.31 26.83
N LEU A 62 -12.22 -30.83 27.01
CA LEU A 62 -11.32 -31.28 28.09
C LEU A 62 -11.76 -30.81 29.49
N ILE A 63 -12.38 -29.63 29.59
CA ILE A 63 -12.97 -29.14 30.85
C ILE A 63 -14.35 -29.79 31.11
N GLY A 64 -15.08 -30.18 30.06
CA GLY A 64 -16.36 -30.89 30.16
C GLY A 64 -16.26 -32.36 30.60
N ALA A 65 -15.08 -32.98 30.51
CA ALA A 65 -14.85 -34.36 30.95
C ALA A 65 -14.48 -34.50 32.45
N ALA A 66 -14.32 -33.39 33.19
CA ALA A 66 -13.86 -33.40 34.59
C ALA A 66 -14.88 -32.89 35.63
N ALA A 67 -16.11 -32.57 35.26
CA ALA A 67 -17.11 -32.05 36.20
C ALA A 67 -18.48 -32.73 36.05
N ALA A 68 -18.53 -34.01 36.41
CA ALA A 68 -19.77 -34.62 36.87
C ALA A 68 -19.84 -34.45 38.40
N SER A 69 -21.02 -34.02 38.88
CA SER A 69 -21.48 -33.99 40.30
C SER A 69 -21.39 -32.65 41.03
N ALA A 70 -22.49 -31.89 41.03
CA ALA A 70 -23.29 -31.57 42.22
C ALA A 70 -24.14 -30.32 41.98
N VAL A 71 -25.46 -30.51 41.98
CA VAL A 71 -26.47 -29.45 42.03
C VAL A 71 -26.62 -29.02 43.49
N VAL A 72 -26.51 -27.72 43.77
CA VAL A 72 -27.14 -27.07 44.93
C VAL A 72 -27.68 -25.70 44.51
N VAL A 73 -28.99 -25.53 44.71
CA VAL A 73 -29.72 -24.27 44.58
C VAL A 73 -29.57 -23.47 45.88
N ALA A 74 -29.21 -22.19 45.78
CA ALA A 74 -29.45 -21.21 46.83
C ALA A 74 -29.57 -19.80 46.22
N THR A 75 -30.76 -19.22 46.41
CA THR A 75 -31.10 -17.80 46.22
C THR A 75 -30.55 -16.98 47.39
N ASP A 76 -29.82 -15.89 47.16
CA ASP A 76 -30.22 -14.53 47.55
C ASP A 76 -29.13 -13.45 47.33
N ALA A 77 -29.63 -12.28 46.94
CA ALA A 77 -29.20 -10.91 47.20
C ALA A 77 -27.70 -10.56 47.29
N PHE A 78 -27.18 -9.79 46.31
CA PHE A 78 -26.23 -8.69 46.58
C PHE A 78 -26.26 -7.61 45.47
N GLY A 79 -26.74 -6.42 45.85
CA GLY A 79 -26.19 -5.09 45.55
C GLY A 79 -25.82 -4.72 44.11
N LEU A 80 -26.73 -4.04 43.41
CA LEU A 80 -26.41 -3.14 42.30
C LEU A 80 -25.65 -1.91 42.85
N SER A 81 -24.37 -1.80 42.51
CA SER A 81 -23.61 -0.54 42.60
C SER A 81 -23.26 -0.06 41.20
N ASN A 82 -23.87 1.06 40.80
CA ASN A 82 -23.53 1.82 39.60
C ASN A 82 -22.08 2.35 39.72
N PRO A 83 -21.22 2.21 38.69
CA PRO A 83 -20.00 2.98 38.66
C PRO A 83 -20.34 4.44 38.32
N THR A 84 -19.96 5.31 39.24
CA THR A 84 -20.01 6.76 39.15
C THR A 84 -19.18 7.28 37.97
N THR A 85 -19.75 8.26 37.30
CA THR A 85 -19.16 9.09 36.27
C THR A 85 -17.89 9.79 36.79
N ALA A 86 -16.75 9.54 36.14
CA ALA A 86 -15.53 10.30 36.38
C ALA A 86 -15.63 11.67 35.67
N SER A 87 -15.57 12.75 36.45
CA SER A 87 -15.55 14.12 35.97
C SER A 87 -14.24 14.44 35.23
N ALA A 88 -14.35 14.90 33.99
CA ALA A 88 -13.25 15.52 33.26
C ALA A 88 -13.01 16.96 33.77
N LEU A 89 -11.75 17.32 33.98
CA LEU A 89 -11.32 18.71 34.24
C LEU A 89 -11.18 19.47 32.90
N PRO A 90 -11.36 20.81 32.89
CA PRO A 90 -11.62 21.58 31.67
C PRO A 90 -10.34 21.96 30.91
N GLY A 91 -10.22 21.48 29.67
CA GLY A 91 -9.35 22.06 28.63
C GLY A 91 -10.20 22.93 27.70
N GLY A 92 -9.74 24.16 27.43
CA GLY A 92 -10.51 25.23 26.76
C GLY A 92 -11.04 24.93 25.35
N PRO A 93 -11.96 25.78 24.85
CA PRO A 93 -12.75 25.48 23.67
C PRO A 93 -11.91 25.63 22.39
N VAL A 94 -11.76 24.54 21.65
CA VAL A 94 -11.63 24.63 20.19
C VAL A 94 -13.06 24.58 19.68
N GLU A 95 -13.63 25.75 19.34
CA GLU A 95 -14.93 25.83 18.69
C GLU A 95 -14.91 25.02 17.40
N SER A 96 -15.51 23.83 17.47
CA SER A 96 -15.74 22.96 16.34
C SER A 96 -17.17 23.20 15.86
N THR A 97 -17.33 24.15 14.95
CA THR A 97 -18.58 24.34 14.21
C THR A 97 -18.71 23.26 13.13
N TRP A 98 -18.81 21.99 13.53
CA TRP A 98 -19.09 20.88 12.61
C TRP A 98 -20.57 20.52 12.67
N GLY A 99 -21.33 21.14 11.77
CA GLY A 99 -22.72 20.73 11.48
C GLY A 99 -22.78 19.36 10.80
N TRP A 100 -23.82 18.61 11.11
CA TRP A 100 -24.15 17.33 10.47
C TRP A 100 -24.59 17.56 9.00
N GLY A 101 -23.97 16.88 8.04
CA GLY A 101 -24.52 16.71 6.68
C GLY A 101 -24.01 17.61 5.54
N HIS A 102 -22.78 18.13 5.58
CA HIS A 102 -22.23 18.84 4.43
C HIS A 102 -21.77 17.87 3.32
N ASN A 103 -22.22 18.10 2.08
CA ASN A 103 -21.73 17.45 0.86
C ASN A 103 -20.91 18.50 0.08
N SER A 104 -19.66 18.71 0.51
CA SER A 104 -18.79 19.77 -0.03
C SER A 104 -18.41 19.51 -1.49
N LEU A 105 -18.39 18.24 -1.91
CA LEU A 105 -18.14 17.77 -3.28
C LEU A 105 -19.38 17.05 -3.85
N PRO A 106 -20.41 17.77 -4.33
CA PRO A 106 -21.58 17.14 -4.93
C PRO A 106 -21.26 16.60 -6.33
N PHE A 107 -21.69 15.36 -6.61
CA PHE A 107 -21.64 14.76 -7.94
C PHE A 107 -22.75 13.71 -8.11
N GLN A 108 -23.07 13.41 -9.36
CA GLN A 108 -23.82 12.20 -9.71
C GLN A 108 -22.79 11.10 -10.04
N PRO A 109 -22.88 9.91 -9.42
CA PRO A 109 -21.96 8.82 -9.72
C PRO A 109 -21.93 8.53 -11.23
N ILE A 110 -20.75 8.27 -11.78
CA ILE A 110 -20.65 7.84 -13.17
C ILE A 110 -21.18 6.42 -13.33
N ALA A 111 -21.59 6.07 -14.56
CA ALA A 111 -21.81 4.68 -14.90
C ALA A 111 -20.46 3.92 -14.93
N PRO A 112 -20.44 2.63 -14.57
CA PRO A 112 -19.24 1.81 -14.73
C PRO A 112 -18.72 1.85 -16.17
N VAL A 113 -17.41 2.05 -16.31
CA VAL A 113 -16.75 2.22 -17.61
C VAL A 113 -16.13 0.87 -18.01
N PRO A 114 -16.44 0.31 -19.20
CA PRO A 114 -15.85 -0.95 -19.64
C PRO A 114 -14.31 -0.92 -19.69
N ALA A 115 -13.69 -2.05 -19.35
CA ALA A 115 -12.22 -2.21 -19.28
C ALA A 115 -11.43 -1.84 -20.56
N SER A 116 -12.11 -1.76 -21.71
CA SER A 116 -11.51 -1.46 -23.00
C SER A 116 -11.47 0.05 -23.34
N VAL A 117 -12.09 0.90 -22.52
CA VAL A 117 -12.23 2.33 -22.80
C VAL A 117 -10.94 3.07 -22.42
N ASP A 118 -10.31 3.72 -23.40
CA ASP A 118 -9.12 4.55 -23.20
C ASP A 118 -9.49 6.03 -22.91
N ALA A 119 -10.09 6.30 -21.75
CA ALA A 119 -10.46 7.66 -21.36
C ALA A 119 -10.43 7.84 -19.83
N LEU A 120 -9.94 8.99 -19.35
CA LEU A 120 -10.23 9.43 -17.99
C LEU A 120 -11.67 9.97 -17.95
N THR A 121 -12.57 9.23 -17.31
CA THR A 121 -14.00 9.55 -17.23
C THR A 121 -14.33 10.16 -15.88
N VAL A 122 -14.99 11.32 -15.88
CA VAL A 122 -15.35 12.08 -14.66
C VAL A 122 -16.85 12.43 -14.66
N PRO A 123 -17.44 12.85 -13.52
CA PRO A 123 -18.86 13.13 -13.44
C PRO A 123 -19.26 14.33 -14.31
N LYS A 124 -20.53 14.34 -14.75
CA LYS A 124 -21.10 15.51 -15.43
C LYS A 124 -20.94 16.77 -14.56
N GLY A 125 -20.47 17.86 -15.17
CA GLY A 125 -20.19 19.12 -14.48
C GLY A 125 -18.77 19.22 -13.92
N TYR A 126 -17.96 18.16 -14.07
CA TYR A 126 -16.53 18.18 -13.80
C TYR A 126 -15.74 18.08 -15.10
N THR A 127 -14.50 18.55 -15.05
CA THR A 127 -13.46 18.41 -16.06
C THR A 127 -12.17 17.99 -15.37
N TRP A 128 -11.14 17.69 -16.16
CA TRP A 128 -9.86 17.26 -15.63
C TRP A 128 -8.70 17.79 -16.47
N SER A 129 -7.51 17.78 -15.88
CA SER A 129 -6.25 18.05 -16.59
C SER A 129 -5.06 17.40 -15.87
N PRO A 130 -4.01 16.98 -16.59
CA PRO A 130 -2.77 16.57 -15.94
C PRO A 130 -2.09 17.76 -15.23
N ILE A 131 -1.56 17.53 -14.03
CA ILE A 131 -0.63 18.46 -13.36
C ILE A 131 0.76 18.24 -13.92
N ILE A 132 1.21 16.98 -13.94
CA ILE A 132 2.54 16.57 -14.38
C ILE A 132 2.49 15.11 -14.87
N ARG A 133 3.36 14.78 -15.83
CA ARG A 133 3.38 13.51 -16.55
C ARG A 133 4.80 12.94 -16.54
N TRP A 134 4.94 11.62 -16.68
CA TRP A 134 6.26 10.99 -16.86
C TRP A 134 7.08 11.73 -17.93
N GLY A 135 8.31 12.07 -17.59
CA GLY A 135 9.23 12.74 -18.51
C GLY A 135 9.12 14.26 -18.53
N ASP A 136 8.09 14.86 -17.91
CA ASP A 136 8.02 16.32 -17.80
C ASP A 136 9.26 16.84 -17.03
N PRO A 137 9.93 17.90 -17.55
CA PRO A 137 11.15 18.40 -16.95
C PRO A 137 10.87 19.09 -15.62
N LEU A 138 11.62 18.75 -14.56
CA LEU A 138 11.56 19.46 -13.29
C LEU A 138 12.53 20.65 -13.24
N PHE A 139 13.53 20.65 -14.12
CA PHE A 139 14.61 21.63 -14.20
C PHE A 139 14.76 22.12 -15.63
N SER A 140 15.07 23.40 -15.84
CA SER A 140 15.19 23.98 -17.19
C SER A 140 16.39 23.47 -18.00
N ASP A 141 17.38 22.87 -17.34
CA ASP A 141 18.51 22.19 -17.98
C ASP A 141 18.17 20.76 -18.45
N ALA A 142 17.02 20.23 -18.06
CA ALA A 142 16.55 18.93 -18.54
C ALA A 142 16.16 19.02 -20.02
N PRO A 143 16.58 18.05 -20.85
CA PRO A 143 16.12 18.00 -22.24
C PRO A 143 14.61 17.77 -22.28
N ARG A 144 14.00 18.20 -23.39
CA ARG A 144 12.60 17.86 -23.67
C ARG A 144 12.46 16.34 -23.71
N PHE A 145 11.38 15.84 -23.12
CA PHE A 145 11.06 14.42 -23.15
C PHE A 145 11.02 13.86 -24.57
N SER A 146 11.67 12.71 -24.76
CA SER A 146 11.70 11.95 -25.99
C SER A 146 11.81 10.47 -25.65
N LEU A 147 10.92 9.65 -26.23
CA LEU A 147 10.97 8.19 -26.07
C LEU A 147 12.19 7.59 -26.76
N GLU A 148 12.56 8.14 -27.92
CA GLU A 148 13.66 7.64 -28.75
C GLU A 148 15.04 7.99 -28.16
N ALA A 149 15.12 9.11 -27.46
CA ALA A 149 16.38 9.66 -26.94
C ALA A 149 16.44 9.71 -25.41
N GLN A 150 15.61 8.94 -24.71
CA GLN A 150 15.61 8.95 -23.24
C GLN A 150 16.96 8.45 -22.71
N SER A 151 17.50 9.12 -21.69
CA SER A 151 18.78 8.74 -21.06
C SER A 151 18.68 8.85 -19.55
N ARG A 152 19.61 8.21 -18.82
CA ARG A 152 19.67 8.31 -17.36
C ARG A 152 19.75 9.77 -16.90
N ALA A 153 20.68 10.54 -17.47
CA ALA A 153 20.88 11.95 -17.10
C ALA A 153 19.62 12.81 -17.33
N ALA A 154 18.90 12.56 -18.43
CA ALA A 154 17.62 13.23 -18.68
C ALA A 154 16.56 12.82 -17.66
N GLN A 155 16.40 11.51 -17.44
CA GLN A 155 15.40 10.97 -16.54
C GLN A 155 15.61 11.38 -15.07
N GLU A 156 16.86 11.52 -14.60
CA GLU A 156 17.19 12.05 -13.26
C GLU A 156 16.73 13.51 -13.06
N ARG A 157 16.47 14.24 -14.15
CA ARG A 157 15.99 15.64 -14.13
C ARG A 157 14.51 15.79 -14.51
N GLN A 158 13.83 14.67 -14.78
CA GLN A 158 12.43 14.62 -15.21
C GLN A 158 11.56 13.91 -14.18
N PHE A 159 10.24 14.12 -14.21
CA PHE A 159 9.29 13.35 -13.42
C PHE A 159 9.40 11.85 -13.74
N GLY A 160 9.29 11.01 -12.71
CA GLY A 160 9.50 9.57 -12.82
C GLY A 160 8.36 8.82 -13.52
N TYR A 161 8.46 7.49 -13.52
CA TYR A 161 7.55 6.57 -14.20
C TYR A 161 6.65 5.83 -13.22
N ASN A 162 5.44 5.46 -13.66
CA ASN A 162 4.42 4.81 -12.84
C ASN A 162 4.22 5.50 -11.49
N CYS A 163 3.70 6.73 -11.60
CA CYS A 163 3.29 7.51 -10.46
C CYS A 163 2.29 6.74 -9.60
N ASP A 164 2.55 6.68 -8.29
CA ASP A 164 1.72 5.97 -7.31
C ASP A 164 1.25 6.93 -6.20
N TYR A 165 1.58 6.68 -4.92
CA TYR A 165 1.24 7.56 -3.79
C TYR A 165 1.39 9.02 -4.17
N LEU A 166 0.42 9.83 -3.77
CA LEU A 166 0.38 11.25 -4.04
C LEU A 166 -0.06 11.97 -2.79
N ASP A 167 0.64 13.07 -2.47
CA ASP A 167 0.09 14.09 -1.58
C ASP A 167 0.37 15.50 -2.12
N ILE A 168 -0.47 16.44 -1.73
CA ILE A 168 -0.36 17.86 -2.04
C ILE A 168 -0.32 18.64 -0.72
N LEU A 169 0.88 19.07 -0.33
CA LEU A 169 1.10 19.90 0.84
C LEU A 169 1.04 21.37 0.44
N ALA A 170 -0.12 21.99 0.63
CA ALA A 170 -0.27 23.42 0.38
C ALA A 170 0.43 24.25 1.45
N ASP A 171 1.20 25.25 1.03
CA ASP A 171 1.76 26.26 1.93
C ASP A 171 0.63 27.04 2.62
N ARG A 172 0.96 27.77 3.70
CA ARG A 172 -0.02 28.59 4.45
C ARG A 172 -0.85 29.53 3.56
N SER A 173 -0.26 30.05 2.48
CA SER A 173 -0.96 30.89 1.49
C SER A 173 -2.13 30.18 0.82
N GLY A 174 -2.05 28.85 0.71
CA GLY A 174 -2.92 27.99 -0.07
C GLY A 174 -2.83 28.24 -1.57
N LYS A 175 -1.80 28.93 -2.07
CA LYS A 175 -1.60 29.24 -3.50
C LYS A 175 -0.31 28.63 -4.06
N THR A 176 0.57 28.18 -3.18
CA THR A 176 1.81 27.48 -3.47
C THR A 176 1.86 26.23 -2.60
N GLY A 177 2.72 25.28 -2.94
CA GLY A 177 2.92 24.07 -2.16
C GLY A 177 3.84 23.10 -2.88
N VAL A 178 3.87 21.88 -2.39
CA VAL A 178 4.57 20.75 -3.02
C VAL A 178 3.60 19.63 -3.32
N LEU A 179 3.80 19.02 -4.48
CA LEU A 179 3.29 17.71 -4.84
C LEU A 179 4.42 16.71 -4.58
N VAL A 180 4.13 15.67 -3.82
CA VAL A 180 5.07 14.56 -3.60
C VAL A 180 4.44 13.31 -4.18
N ASN A 181 5.21 12.58 -4.99
CA ASN A 181 4.70 11.41 -5.68
C ASN A 181 5.74 10.29 -5.78
N ASN A 182 5.31 9.06 -5.49
CA ASN A 182 6.10 7.84 -5.66
C ASN A 182 6.16 7.40 -7.13
N HIS A 183 7.20 6.67 -7.51
CA HIS A 183 7.44 6.10 -8.84
C HIS A 183 7.83 4.64 -8.66
N GLU A 184 6.83 3.76 -8.74
CA GLU A 184 6.89 2.42 -8.19
C GLU A 184 7.78 1.48 -9.01
N TYR A 185 7.54 1.43 -10.32
CA TYR A 185 8.23 0.52 -11.25
C TYR A 185 8.31 1.10 -12.68
N VAL A 186 8.74 0.30 -13.66
CA VAL A 186 8.78 0.66 -15.09
C VAL A 186 8.08 -0.36 -15.99
N ASN A 187 7.56 0.07 -17.14
CA ASN A 187 7.06 -0.84 -18.19
C ASN A 187 8.00 -0.79 -19.43
N PRO A 188 9.08 -1.59 -19.47
CA PRO A 188 10.05 -1.59 -20.57
C PRO A 188 9.43 -1.69 -21.97
N ASN A 189 8.36 -2.48 -22.12
CA ASN A 189 7.69 -2.75 -23.39
C ASN A 189 7.05 -1.51 -24.04
N ILE A 190 6.62 -0.54 -23.25
CA ILE A 190 6.05 0.73 -23.71
C ILE A 190 6.98 1.94 -23.52
N MET A 191 8.14 1.73 -22.89
CA MET A 191 9.21 2.73 -22.83
C MET A 191 10.20 2.60 -23.99
N PHE A 192 10.53 1.37 -24.41
CA PHE A 192 11.57 1.10 -25.40
C PHE A 192 11.16 -0.03 -26.38
N PRO A 193 11.54 0.08 -27.67
CA PRO A 193 11.41 -1.05 -28.61
C PRO A 193 12.21 -2.27 -28.13
N PRO A 194 11.81 -3.52 -28.46
CA PRO A 194 12.58 -4.71 -28.10
C PRO A 194 14.06 -4.63 -28.54
N SER A 195 14.97 -5.13 -27.72
CA SER A 195 16.40 -5.21 -28.05
C SER A 195 17.04 -6.41 -27.36
N THR A 196 18.04 -7.01 -28.00
CA THR A 196 18.92 -8.03 -27.43
C THR A 196 20.36 -7.54 -27.27
N ASP A 197 20.67 -6.31 -27.69
CA ASP A 197 22.00 -5.72 -27.53
C ASP A 197 22.27 -5.41 -26.06
N ALA A 198 23.34 -5.98 -25.52
CA ALA A 198 23.69 -5.85 -24.11
C ALA A 198 24.03 -4.40 -23.70
N ALA A 199 24.64 -3.62 -24.59
CA ALA A 199 24.96 -2.22 -24.31
C ALA A 199 23.68 -1.39 -24.21
N GLU A 200 22.75 -1.58 -25.13
CA GLU A 200 21.43 -0.97 -25.10
C GLU A 200 20.60 -1.40 -23.88
N LEU A 201 20.59 -2.69 -23.53
CA LEU A 201 19.90 -3.19 -22.33
C LEU A 201 20.47 -2.56 -21.04
N ARG A 202 21.79 -2.44 -20.94
CA ARG A 202 22.43 -1.73 -19.82
C ARG A 202 22.02 -0.26 -19.79
N ARG A 203 22.06 0.44 -20.93
CA ARG A 203 21.65 1.84 -21.04
C ARG A 203 20.21 2.04 -20.57
N ARG A 204 19.29 1.14 -20.94
CA ARG A 204 17.89 1.15 -20.46
C ARG A 204 17.79 0.87 -18.98
N GLY A 205 18.55 -0.11 -18.47
CA GLY A 205 18.66 -0.39 -17.04
C GLY A 205 19.02 0.85 -16.23
N GLU A 206 19.95 1.67 -16.72
CA GLU A 206 20.33 2.95 -16.12
C GLU A 206 19.18 3.99 -16.17
N VAL A 207 18.36 4.00 -17.23
CA VAL A 207 17.14 4.81 -17.27
C VAL A 207 16.12 4.31 -16.24
N TYR A 208 15.94 2.99 -16.08
CA TYR A 208 15.00 2.44 -15.11
C TYR A 208 15.35 2.88 -13.69
N LYS A 209 16.64 2.83 -13.31
CA LYS A 209 17.11 3.33 -12.00
C LYS A 209 16.72 4.79 -11.74
N ALA A 210 16.80 5.63 -12.77
CA ALA A 210 16.45 7.04 -12.69
C ALA A 210 14.95 7.31 -12.79
N ALA A 211 14.16 6.41 -13.36
CA ALA A 211 12.73 6.57 -13.54
C ALA A 211 11.93 6.28 -12.26
N GLN A 212 12.47 5.45 -11.36
CA GLN A 212 11.81 4.98 -10.13
C GLN A 212 12.22 5.84 -8.92
N GLY A 213 11.55 5.62 -7.77
CA GLY A 213 11.80 6.32 -6.52
C GLY A 213 10.68 7.30 -6.16
N MET A 214 11.02 8.58 -5.96
CA MET A 214 10.05 9.64 -5.62
C MET A 214 10.36 10.94 -6.37
N SER A 215 9.36 11.81 -6.48
CA SER A 215 9.50 13.19 -6.96
C SER A 215 8.86 14.16 -5.97
N VAL A 216 9.59 15.22 -5.62
CA VAL A 216 9.04 16.42 -4.97
C VAL A 216 8.97 17.50 -6.04
N VAL A 217 7.80 18.10 -6.20
CA VAL A 217 7.51 19.05 -7.28
C VAL A 217 6.80 20.27 -6.71
N GLU A 218 7.39 21.45 -6.86
CA GLU A 218 6.75 22.69 -6.47
C GLU A 218 5.56 22.98 -7.40
N ILE A 219 4.44 23.37 -6.80
CA ILE A 219 3.19 23.66 -7.49
C ILE A 219 2.64 25.02 -7.09
N LYS A 220 1.93 25.66 -8.01
CA LYS A 220 1.26 26.94 -7.79
C LYS A 220 -0.13 26.99 -8.42
N ARG A 221 -0.98 27.84 -7.87
CA ARG A 221 -2.31 28.14 -8.41
C ARG A 221 -2.67 29.60 -8.20
N ARG A 222 -3.60 30.10 -9.02
CA ARG A 222 -4.01 31.52 -8.99
C ARG A 222 -4.74 31.91 -7.70
N ARG A 223 -5.59 31.02 -7.20
CA ARG A 223 -6.41 31.19 -5.98
C ARG A 223 -6.79 29.83 -5.41
N ARG A 224 -7.23 29.76 -4.16
CA ARG A 224 -7.80 28.54 -3.56
C ARG A 224 -8.96 28.02 -4.41
N GLY A 225 -9.04 26.70 -4.59
CA GLY A 225 -10.01 26.06 -5.48
C GLY A 225 -9.73 26.22 -6.98
N ALA A 226 -8.63 26.87 -7.40
CA ALA A 226 -8.19 26.83 -8.78
C ALA A 226 -7.27 25.62 -9.02
N PRO A 227 -7.24 25.07 -10.26
CA PRO A 227 -6.30 24.03 -10.64
C PRO A 227 -4.83 24.42 -10.37
N TRP A 228 -4.05 23.44 -9.93
CA TRP A 228 -2.60 23.55 -9.73
C TRP A 228 -1.85 23.44 -11.05
N ARG A 229 -0.66 24.03 -11.10
CA ARG A 229 0.34 23.87 -12.15
C ARG A 229 1.69 23.63 -11.50
N TYR A 230 2.48 22.72 -12.05
CA TYR A 230 3.85 22.52 -11.59
C TYR A 230 4.76 23.69 -12.00
N VAL A 231 5.87 23.82 -11.28
CA VAL A 231 6.87 24.87 -11.47
C VAL A 231 8.19 24.21 -11.86
N VAL A 232 8.65 24.44 -13.08
CA VAL A 232 10.04 24.14 -13.49
C VAL A 232 10.98 25.04 -12.69
N ASP A 233 12.11 24.49 -12.25
CA ASP A 233 13.07 25.17 -11.37
C ASP A 233 12.45 25.61 -10.02
N GLY A 234 11.40 24.91 -9.57
CA GLY A 234 10.88 25.06 -8.21
C GLY A 234 11.99 24.79 -7.21
N ARG A 235 12.11 25.62 -6.17
CA ARG A 235 13.22 25.51 -5.20
C ARG A 235 13.21 24.16 -4.49
N ARG A 236 12.02 23.59 -4.27
CA ARG A 236 11.81 22.30 -3.63
C ARG A 236 11.86 21.11 -4.61
N ASN A 237 12.05 21.35 -5.91
CA ASN A 237 12.07 20.27 -6.89
C ASN A 237 13.21 19.28 -6.61
N ARG A 238 12.88 17.99 -6.56
CA ARG A 238 13.84 16.93 -6.27
C ARG A 238 13.41 15.61 -6.88
N ARG A 239 14.35 14.90 -7.48
CA ARG A 239 14.23 13.45 -7.74
C ARG A 239 14.96 12.69 -6.65
N ILE A 240 14.28 11.67 -6.14
CA ILE A 240 14.84 10.64 -5.27
C ILE A 240 14.76 9.35 -6.08
N THR A 241 15.87 8.64 -6.21
CA THR A 241 16.02 7.54 -7.17
C THR A 241 16.66 6.33 -6.50
N VAL A 242 16.84 5.25 -7.28
CA VAL A 242 17.57 4.02 -6.89
C VAL A 242 19.05 4.28 -6.54
N GLU A 243 19.55 5.50 -6.78
CA GLU A 243 20.93 5.91 -6.50
C GLU A 243 21.02 6.97 -5.39
N THR A 244 19.89 7.48 -4.88
CA THR A 244 19.88 8.45 -3.76
C THR A 244 20.31 7.77 -2.47
N VAL A 245 21.19 8.38 -1.68
CA VAL A 245 21.64 7.82 -0.39
C VAL A 245 20.59 8.10 0.69
N PHE A 246 20.20 7.06 1.42
CA PHE A 246 19.33 7.07 2.59
C PHE A 246 20.12 6.72 3.84
N GLU A 247 19.78 7.36 4.96
CA GLU A 247 20.20 6.93 6.29
C GLU A 247 19.30 5.79 6.77
N LEU A 248 19.88 4.66 7.16
CA LEU A 248 19.17 3.60 7.87
C LEU A 248 19.10 3.95 9.36
N THR A 249 17.89 4.02 9.91
CA THR A 249 17.67 4.39 11.31
C THR A 249 16.95 3.28 12.09
N GLY A 250 17.01 3.36 13.42
CA GLY A 250 16.42 2.37 14.32
C GLY A 250 17.32 1.17 14.62
N PRO A 251 16.81 0.16 15.37
CA PRO A 251 17.66 -0.85 16.00
C PRO A 251 18.45 -1.74 15.05
N ALA A 252 17.96 -2.01 13.83
CA ALA A 252 18.71 -2.84 12.87
C ALA A 252 19.85 -2.09 12.16
N ALA A 253 19.89 -0.75 12.25
CA ALA A 253 20.92 0.06 11.61
C ALA A 253 22.31 -0.20 12.21
N GLY A 254 23.24 -0.62 11.34
CA GLY A 254 24.60 -1.01 11.69
C GLY A 254 24.78 -2.41 12.25
N SER A 255 23.72 -3.22 12.27
CA SER A 255 23.82 -4.65 12.55
C SER A 255 24.52 -5.39 11.42
N ASP A 256 25.05 -6.59 11.70
CA ASP A 256 25.70 -7.42 10.68
C ASP A 256 24.76 -7.87 9.55
N LEU A 257 23.44 -7.85 9.80
CA LEU A 257 22.41 -8.24 8.84
C LEU A 257 22.23 -7.26 7.69
N VAL A 258 22.75 -6.03 7.83
CA VAL A 258 22.58 -4.95 6.84
C VAL A 258 23.90 -4.41 6.31
N LYS A 259 25.05 -4.99 6.69
CA LYS A 259 26.37 -4.59 6.16
C LYS A 259 26.62 -5.22 4.80
N THR A 260 27.22 -4.45 3.90
CA THR A 260 27.69 -4.91 2.59
C THR A 260 29.10 -4.40 2.33
N ALA A 261 29.76 -4.91 1.28
CA ALA A 261 31.11 -4.51 0.91
C ALA A 261 31.24 -3.00 0.65
N ALA A 262 30.18 -2.37 0.12
CA ALA A 262 30.15 -0.93 -0.15
C ALA A 262 29.76 -0.08 1.08
N ASP A 263 29.18 -0.68 2.12
CA ASP A 263 28.77 -0.01 3.36
C ASP A 263 29.01 -0.94 4.57
N PRO A 264 30.26 -1.03 5.04
CA PRO A 264 30.62 -1.85 6.19
C PRO A 264 30.07 -1.30 7.52
N GLU A 265 29.60 -0.05 7.54
CA GLU A 265 28.92 0.53 8.70
C GLU A 265 27.46 0.08 8.80
N GLY A 266 26.83 -0.33 7.69
CA GLY A 266 25.44 -0.77 7.65
C GLY A 266 24.43 0.35 7.92
N ARG A 267 24.74 1.59 7.49
CA ARG A 267 23.97 2.80 7.81
C ARG A 267 23.56 3.64 6.60
N TRP A 268 24.17 3.46 5.44
CA TRP A 268 24.01 4.34 4.28
C TRP A 268 23.60 3.55 3.05
N VAL A 269 22.29 3.50 2.79
CA VAL A 269 21.70 2.68 1.72
C VAL A 269 21.55 3.51 0.46
N LYS A 270 22.07 3.02 -0.67
CA LYS A 270 21.82 3.63 -1.98
C LYS A 270 20.50 3.12 -2.53
N GLY A 271 19.52 4.01 -2.57
CA GLY A 271 18.27 3.84 -3.27
C GLY A 271 17.07 3.51 -2.40
N THR A 272 15.93 3.63 -3.05
CA THR A 272 14.63 3.11 -2.62
C THR A 272 13.98 2.42 -3.82
N LEU A 273 13.16 1.39 -3.56
CA LEU A 273 12.67 0.45 -4.59
C LEU A 273 11.19 0.13 -4.34
N GLY A 274 10.41 -0.03 -5.43
CA GLY A 274 9.01 -0.42 -5.32
C GLY A 274 8.21 0.54 -4.45
N ASN A 275 8.41 1.85 -4.64
CA ASN A 275 7.73 2.88 -3.86
C ASN A 275 6.24 2.87 -4.22
N CYS A 276 5.41 2.26 -3.38
CA CYS A 276 3.99 2.00 -3.64
C CYS A 276 3.12 3.16 -3.08
N ALA A 277 2.31 2.92 -2.05
CA ALA A 277 1.57 3.91 -1.31
C ALA A 277 2.45 4.67 -0.27
N GLY A 278 1.79 5.39 0.64
CA GLY A 278 2.45 6.29 1.58
C GLY A 278 1.52 6.96 2.58
N GLY A 279 2.06 7.93 3.29
CA GLY A 279 1.30 8.74 4.24
C GLY A 279 2.04 10.01 4.64
N THR A 280 1.33 10.92 5.31
CA THR A 280 1.89 12.23 5.70
C THR A 280 1.97 12.36 7.20
N THR A 281 3.16 12.72 7.69
CA THR A 281 3.37 12.88 9.13
C THR A 281 2.80 14.20 9.65
N PRO A 282 2.40 14.28 10.94
CA PRO A 282 1.98 15.54 11.54
C PRO A 282 3.07 16.63 11.58
N TRP A 283 4.33 16.30 11.26
CA TRP A 283 5.45 17.24 11.16
C TRP A 283 5.84 17.57 9.71
N GLY A 284 5.00 17.18 8.73
CA GLY A 284 5.11 17.60 7.35
C GLY A 284 6.21 16.89 6.55
N THR A 285 6.51 15.64 6.89
CA THR A 285 7.32 14.74 6.07
C THR A 285 6.43 13.70 5.40
N ILE A 286 6.93 13.10 4.33
CA ILE A 286 6.21 12.07 3.56
C ILE A 286 6.82 10.71 3.85
N LEU A 287 5.97 9.73 4.08
CA LEU A 287 6.28 8.32 4.19
C LEU A 287 5.94 7.60 2.89
N SER A 288 6.78 6.66 2.48
CA SER A 288 6.55 5.77 1.33
C SER A 288 6.90 4.34 1.71
N GLY A 289 6.09 3.38 1.24
CA GLY A 289 6.34 1.96 1.41
C GLY A 289 7.23 1.39 0.31
N GLU A 290 8.27 0.65 0.68
CA GLU A 290 8.98 -0.23 -0.26
C GLU A 290 8.29 -1.59 -0.28
N GLU A 291 7.62 -1.88 -1.39
CA GLU A 291 6.64 -2.95 -1.49
C GLU A 291 7.25 -4.17 -2.21
N ASN A 292 7.09 -4.33 -3.52
CA ASN A 292 7.67 -5.43 -4.30
C ASN A 292 9.21 -5.34 -4.53
N PHE A 293 9.97 -4.92 -3.52
CA PHE A 293 11.44 -4.77 -3.57
C PHE A 293 12.17 -6.09 -3.87
N ASN A 294 11.57 -7.24 -3.57
CA ASN A 294 12.14 -8.56 -3.84
C ASN A 294 12.38 -8.81 -5.33
N GLY A 295 11.55 -8.23 -6.22
CA GLY A 295 11.69 -8.40 -7.67
C GLY A 295 12.96 -7.79 -8.29
N TYR A 296 13.65 -6.93 -7.54
CA TYR A 296 14.82 -6.17 -8.01
C TYR A 296 16.15 -6.89 -7.78
N PHE A 297 16.16 -7.98 -7.03
CA PHE A 297 17.39 -8.71 -6.71
C PHE A 297 17.41 -10.08 -7.36
N ALA A 298 18.59 -10.51 -7.80
CA ALA A 298 18.85 -11.92 -8.03
C ALA A 298 19.10 -12.59 -6.67
N TRP A 299 18.18 -13.46 -6.25
CA TRP A 299 18.20 -14.15 -4.95
C TRP A 299 18.76 -15.56 -5.06
N ALA A 300 19.60 -15.95 -4.09
CA ALA A 300 19.92 -17.34 -3.82
C ALA A 300 18.72 -18.12 -3.26
N ALA A 301 17.89 -17.46 -2.44
CA ALA A 301 16.75 -18.05 -1.73
C ALA A 301 17.10 -19.38 -1.02
N ASP A 302 18.25 -19.42 -0.35
CA ASP A 302 18.81 -20.63 0.27
C ASP A 302 18.40 -20.78 1.74
N THR A 303 18.30 -19.67 2.46
CA THR A 303 17.85 -19.60 3.86
C THR A 303 16.33 -19.49 3.99
N ALA A 304 15.80 -19.88 5.15
CA ALA A 304 14.39 -19.68 5.48
C ALA A 304 14.00 -18.18 5.44
N GLY A 305 14.90 -17.31 5.89
CA GLY A 305 14.73 -15.85 5.83
C GLY A 305 14.53 -15.36 4.40
N GLN A 306 15.39 -15.76 3.46
CA GLN A 306 15.23 -15.35 2.06
C GLN A 306 13.96 -15.96 1.43
N LYS A 307 13.70 -17.25 1.64
CA LYS A 307 12.52 -17.95 1.09
C LYS A 307 11.20 -17.30 1.50
N ARG A 308 11.13 -16.70 2.69
CA ARG A 308 9.93 -16.03 3.20
C ARG A 308 9.60 -14.71 2.49
N TYR A 309 10.57 -14.08 1.84
CA TYR A 309 10.38 -12.86 1.03
C TYR A 309 10.44 -13.14 -0.47
N GLN A 310 11.12 -14.21 -0.87
CA GLN A 310 11.25 -14.67 -2.24
C GLN A 310 11.28 -16.20 -2.25
N ALA A 311 10.14 -16.83 -2.56
CA ALA A 311 9.95 -18.28 -2.37
C ALA A 311 10.88 -19.18 -3.21
N SER A 312 11.53 -18.65 -4.24
CA SER A 312 12.42 -19.41 -5.13
C SER A 312 13.58 -18.55 -5.63
N ALA A 313 14.73 -19.22 -5.82
CA ALA A 313 15.94 -18.58 -6.33
C ALA A 313 15.71 -17.99 -7.72
N SER A 314 16.34 -16.85 -7.99
CA SER A 314 16.39 -16.26 -9.32
C SER A 314 17.77 -15.69 -9.59
N ARG A 315 18.32 -15.95 -10.77
CA ARG A 315 19.61 -15.37 -11.22
C ARG A 315 19.45 -14.15 -12.12
N THR A 316 18.23 -13.83 -12.51
CA THR A 316 17.94 -12.74 -13.43
C THR A 316 16.72 -11.98 -12.97
N THR A 317 16.72 -10.67 -13.16
CA THR A 317 15.57 -9.81 -12.86
C THR A 317 15.02 -9.19 -14.14
N SER A 318 13.83 -8.61 -14.08
CA SER A 318 13.27 -7.82 -15.19
C SER A 318 14.08 -6.56 -15.49
N THR A 319 14.86 -6.09 -14.51
CA THR A 319 15.67 -4.87 -14.63
C THR A 319 17.03 -5.11 -15.27
N GLY A 320 17.57 -6.34 -15.15
CA GLY A 320 18.89 -6.72 -15.62
C GLY A 320 20.06 -6.06 -14.86
N TRP A 321 19.80 -5.39 -13.73
CA TRP A 321 20.81 -4.66 -12.98
C TRP A 321 21.89 -5.56 -12.38
N GLU A 322 21.52 -6.78 -12.00
CA GLU A 322 22.42 -7.79 -11.42
C GLU A 322 23.62 -8.12 -12.33
N ALA A 323 23.50 -7.88 -13.63
CA ALA A 323 24.56 -8.13 -14.60
C ALA A 323 25.71 -7.11 -14.56
N TYR A 324 25.50 -5.92 -13.97
CA TYR A 324 26.49 -4.84 -13.98
C TYR A 324 26.59 -4.02 -12.70
N ASP A 325 25.61 -4.13 -11.79
CA ASP A 325 25.65 -3.53 -10.45
C ASP A 325 25.56 -4.65 -9.40
N PRO A 326 26.66 -4.96 -8.70
CA PRO A 326 26.73 -6.11 -7.81
C PRO A 326 25.78 -6.01 -6.61
N ARG A 327 25.28 -4.80 -6.27
CA ARG A 327 24.24 -4.63 -5.23
C ARG A 327 22.99 -5.46 -5.50
N PHE A 328 22.61 -5.61 -6.76
CA PHE A 328 21.40 -6.34 -7.14
C PHE A 328 21.64 -7.85 -7.33
N ASN A 329 22.86 -8.32 -7.07
CA ASN A 329 23.24 -9.72 -7.16
C ASN A 329 23.57 -10.30 -5.78
N SER A 330 22.59 -10.93 -5.12
CA SER A 330 22.79 -11.49 -3.78
C SER A 330 23.65 -12.77 -3.77
N PHE A 331 24.08 -13.28 -4.93
CA PHE A 331 25.05 -14.37 -5.01
C PHE A 331 26.48 -13.89 -4.77
N ASP A 332 26.74 -12.58 -4.89
CA ASP A 332 28.00 -11.98 -4.48
C ASP A 332 28.05 -11.95 -2.94
N PRO A 333 29.02 -12.61 -2.28
CA PRO A 333 29.13 -12.60 -0.82
C PRO A 333 29.26 -11.20 -0.21
N GLY A 334 29.80 -10.23 -0.96
CA GLY A 334 29.90 -8.84 -0.52
C GLY A 334 28.54 -8.12 -0.49
N TYR A 335 27.53 -8.62 -1.18
CA TYR A 335 26.21 -8.00 -1.31
C TYR A 335 25.05 -8.95 -0.96
N ALA A 336 25.33 -10.09 -0.32
CA ALA A 336 24.30 -11.04 0.13
C ALA A 336 23.25 -10.40 1.05
N ASN A 337 23.64 -9.38 1.82
CA ASN A 337 22.76 -8.60 2.70
C ASN A 337 22.12 -7.38 2.02
N GLU A 338 22.42 -7.09 0.75
CA GLU A 338 21.82 -5.92 0.09
C GLU A 338 20.29 -5.97 0.09
N PRO A 339 19.63 -7.11 -0.17
CA PRO A 339 18.18 -7.21 -0.07
C PRO A 339 17.63 -6.87 1.34
N ASN A 340 18.41 -7.09 2.41
CA ASN A 340 18.00 -6.77 3.79
C ASN A 340 17.94 -5.26 4.07
N ARG A 341 18.45 -4.42 3.16
CA ARG A 341 18.49 -2.95 3.25
C ARG A 341 17.29 -2.27 2.56
N PHE A 342 16.33 -3.07 2.08
CA PHE A 342 15.09 -2.63 1.42
C PHE A 342 13.87 -3.35 2.01
N GLY A 343 12.68 -2.82 1.73
CA GLY A 343 11.42 -3.28 2.31
C GLY A 343 11.08 -2.56 3.61
N TYR A 344 11.44 -1.28 3.71
CA TYR A 344 11.15 -0.43 4.87
C TYR A 344 10.25 0.73 4.49
N ILE A 345 9.59 1.31 5.48
CA ILE A 345 9.05 2.66 5.35
C ILE A 345 10.21 3.65 5.21
N VAL A 346 10.16 4.46 4.16
CA VAL A 346 11.10 5.55 3.93
C VAL A 346 10.46 6.90 4.25
N GLU A 347 11.24 7.85 4.76
CA GLU A 347 10.77 9.20 5.09
C GLU A 347 11.60 10.25 4.35
N ILE A 348 10.91 11.19 3.68
CA ILE A 348 11.53 12.35 3.03
C ILE A 348 11.00 13.67 3.60
N ASP A 349 11.87 14.68 3.65
CA ASP A 349 11.47 16.05 3.94
C ASP A 349 11.23 16.81 2.62
N PRO A 350 9.96 17.10 2.25
CA PRO A 350 9.68 17.77 0.99
C PRO A 350 9.97 19.28 1.04
N GLU A 351 10.25 19.85 2.22
CA GLU A 351 10.62 21.26 2.37
C GLU A 351 12.13 21.50 2.22
N ASP A 352 12.95 20.45 2.35
CA ASP A 352 14.40 20.52 2.20
C ASP A 352 14.88 19.56 1.10
N PRO A 353 15.14 20.08 -0.13
CA PRO A 353 15.58 19.26 -1.25
C PRO A 353 16.99 18.69 -1.06
N THR A 354 17.73 19.13 -0.03
CA THR A 354 19.09 18.67 0.28
C THR A 354 19.15 17.69 1.45
N SER A 355 18.03 17.49 2.15
CA SER A 355 17.95 16.60 3.30
C SER A 355 18.27 15.16 2.92
N THR A 356 18.94 14.41 3.79
CA THR A 356 19.12 12.97 3.58
C THR A 356 17.84 12.22 3.97
N PRO A 357 17.21 11.48 3.04
CA PRO A 357 16.08 10.63 3.35
C PRO A 357 16.42 9.52 4.35
N LYS A 358 15.41 8.95 5.01
CA LYS A 358 15.59 7.92 6.04
C LYS A 358 14.85 6.63 5.70
N LYS A 359 15.38 5.50 6.13
CA LYS A 359 14.71 4.19 6.18
C LYS A 359 14.51 3.80 7.65
N HIS A 360 13.27 3.50 8.05
CA HIS A 360 12.91 3.29 9.47
C HIS A 360 12.82 1.81 9.83
N THR A 361 13.93 1.23 10.31
CA THR A 361 13.97 -0.21 10.65
C THR A 361 13.07 -0.59 11.81
N ALA A 362 12.76 0.34 12.72
CA ALA A 362 11.88 0.09 13.86
C ALA A 362 10.43 -0.24 13.46
N MET A 363 10.06 0.07 12.21
CA MET A 363 8.75 -0.23 11.63
C MET A 363 8.70 -1.61 10.95
N GLY A 364 9.79 -2.37 11.01
CA GLY A 364 9.88 -3.71 10.45
C GLY A 364 10.15 -3.74 8.94
N ARG A 365 10.57 -4.91 8.45
CA ARG A 365 10.89 -5.14 7.04
C ARG A 365 9.89 -6.10 6.40
N PHE A 366 9.20 -5.68 5.35
CA PHE A 366 8.24 -6.47 4.57
C PHE A 366 7.81 -5.69 3.32
N LYS A 367 6.84 -6.18 2.56
CA LYS A 367 6.35 -5.47 1.37
C LYS A 367 5.36 -4.41 1.83
N HIS A 368 5.89 -3.28 2.28
CA HIS A 368 5.04 -2.21 2.80
C HIS A 368 4.27 -1.59 1.65
N GLU A 369 2.95 -1.69 1.68
CA GLU A 369 2.10 -0.83 0.86
C GLU A 369 2.42 0.65 1.16
N GLY A 370 2.35 1.01 2.44
CA GLY A 370 2.57 2.36 2.93
C GLY A 370 2.46 2.42 4.45
N ALA A 371 2.51 3.63 4.99
CA ALA A 371 2.31 3.88 6.41
C ALA A 371 1.54 5.18 6.63
N ASN A 372 0.29 5.05 7.05
CA ASN A 372 -0.48 6.19 7.51
C ASN A 372 -0.43 6.32 9.03
N VAL A 373 -0.32 7.55 9.50
CA VAL A 373 -0.04 7.86 10.90
C VAL A 373 -1.17 8.61 11.59
N ILE A 374 -1.34 8.33 12.87
CA ILE A 374 -2.22 9.06 13.79
C ILE A 374 -1.50 9.33 15.10
N VAL A 375 -1.82 10.46 15.73
CA VAL A 375 -1.33 10.77 17.08
C VAL A 375 -2.31 10.17 18.08
N ALA A 376 -1.83 9.23 18.90
CA ALA A 376 -2.61 8.62 19.96
C ALA A 376 -2.97 9.63 21.06
N GLU A 377 -3.93 9.28 21.90
CA GLU A 377 -4.40 10.11 23.01
C GLU A 377 -3.27 10.45 24.00
N ASP A 378 -2.28 9.57 24.13
CA ASP A 378 -1.08 9.79 24.93
C ASP A 378 0.05 10.51 24.18
N ARG A 379 -0.25 11.07 23.00
CA ARG A 379 0.69 11.81 22.15
C ARG A 379 1.83 10.98 21.54
N ARG A 380 1.84 9.66 21.68
CA ARG A 380 2.70 8.81 20.85
C ARG A 380 2.17 8.79 19.42
N VAL A 381 3.06 8.62 18.45
CA VAL A 381 2.71 8.46 17.05
C VAL A 381 2.48 6.98 16.79
N VAL A 382 1.39 6.67 16.11
CA VAL A 382 1.02 5.32 15.72
C VAL A 382 0.99 5.26 14.20
N ALA A 383 1.65 4.26 13.63
CA ALA A 383 1.57 3.96 12.20
C ALA A 383 0.91 2.60 12.00
N TYR A 384 0.01 2.51 11.04
CA TYR A 384 -0.59 1.24 10.61
C TYR A 384 -0.07 0.90 9.21
N MET A 385 0.25 -0.37 8.98
CA MET A 385 0.98 -0.81 7.79
C MET A 385 0.44 -2.15 7.30
N GLY A 386 0.13 -2.24 6.00
CA GLY A 386 -0.17 -3.49 5.31
C GLY A 386 1.10 -4.13 4.74
N ASP A 387 1.12 -5.46 4.70
CA ASP A 387 2.13 -6.25 4.00
C ASP A 387 1.48 -6.91 2.79
N ASP A 388 1.65 -6.30 1.61
CA ASP A 388 0.93 -6.70 0.40
C ASP A 388 1.51 -7.98 -0.20
N GLU A 389 1.09 -9.10 0.38
CA GLU A 389 1.31 -10.43 -0.13
C GLU A 389 0.14 -11.31 0.32
N ARG A 390 -0.20 -12.31 -0.49
CA ARG A 390 -1.25 -13.25 -0.10
C ARG A 390 -0.87 -13.89 1.24
N ASN A 391 -1.85 -13.98 2.13
CA ASN A 391 -1.70 -14.61 3.42
C ASN A 391 -0.69 -13.93 4.35
N ASP A 392 -0.19 -12.73 4.04
CA ASP A 392 0.64 -11.95 4.96
C ASP A 392 -0.22 -11.09 5.90
N TYR A 393 0.38 -10.11 6.57
CA TYR A 393 -0.12 -9.62 7.84
C TYR A 393 -0.39 -8.12 7.88
N LEU A 394 -1.17 -7.71 8.89
CA LEU A 394 -1.40 -6.31 9.23
C LEU A 394 -0.53 -5.94 10.43
N TYR A 395 0.18 -4.81 10.36
CA TYR A 395 1.12 -4.35 11.38
C TYR A 395 0.75 -2.99 11.96
N LYS A 396 1.30 -2.74 13.15
CA LYS A 396 1.18 -1.47 13.86
C LYS A 396 2.49 -1.13 14.54
N PHE A 397 2.94 0.11 14.38
CA PHE A 397 4.07 0.68 15.10
C PHE A 397 3.57 1.74 16.08
N VAL A 398 4.14 1.79 17.28
CA VAL A 398 3.90 2.84 18.28
C VAL A 398 5.22 3.45 18.71
N SER A 399 5.41 4.75 18.48
CA SER A 399 6.64 5.44 18.84
C SER A 399 6.90 5.40 20.34
N LYS A 400 8.18 5.29 20.74
CA LYS A 400 8.59 5.36 22.14
C LYS A 400 8.34 6.74 22.73
N ASN A 401 8.69 7.77 21.97
CA ASN A 401 8.60 9.17 22.37
C ASN A 401 7.28 9.80 21.90
N ARG A 402 6.95 10.95 22.50
CA ARG A 402 5.71 11.69 22.23
C ARG A 402 5.98 12.85 21.27
N ILE A 403 4.99 13.15 20.42
CA ILE A 403 5.02 14.33 19.56
C ILE A 403 5.13 15.62 20.39
N SER A 404 5.98 16.53 19.94
CA SER A 404 6.24 17.82 20.58
C SER A 404 6.01 18.98 19.61
N SER A 405 6.17 20.23 20.07
CA SER A 405 6.18 21.39 19.19
C SER A 405 7.47 21.51 18.35
N SER A 406 8.50 20.71 18.64
CA SER A 406 9.77 20.74 17.91
C SER A 406 9.72 19.78 16.73
N ARG A 407 9.62 20.32 15.51
CA ARG A 407 9.71 19.54 14.27
C ARG A 407 10.95 18.65 14.24
N LYS A 408 12.12 19.18 14.61
CA LYS A 408 13.38 18.44 14.65
C LYS A 408 13.31 17.21 15.56
N LYS A 409 12.68 17.31 16.74
CA LYS A 409 12.46 16.15 17.63
C LYS A 409 11.43 15.18 17.04
N ASN A 410 10.43 15.68 16.33
CA ASN A 410 9.39 14.84 15.75
C ASN A 410 9.93 13.97 14.60
N MET A 411 10.90 14.46 13.83
CA MET A 411 11.61 13.72 12.76
C MET A 411 12.48 12.55 13.25
N THR A 412 12.46 12.23 14.55
CA THR A 412 13.12 11.04 15.12
C THR A 412 12.14 10.06 15.74
N LEU A 413 10.82 10.33 15.71
CA LEU A 413 9.82 9.53 16.41
C LEU A 413 9.64 8.13 15.81
N LEU A 414 9.90 7.97 14.51
CA LEU A 414 9.75 6.69 13.80
C LEU A 414 10.97 5.76 13.95
N SER A 415 12.09 6.27 14.47
CA SER A 415 13.32 5.48 14.64
C SER A 415 13.33 4.63 15.92
N GLU A 416 12.44 4.90 16.88
CA GLU A 416 12.36 4.14 18.14
C GLU A 416 10.91 3.92 18.56
N GLY A 417 10.54 2.66 18.80
CA GLY A 417 9.19 2.30 19.25
C GLY A 417 8.99 0.80 19.34
N ASP A 418 7.73 0.42 19.48
CA ASP A 418 7.28 -0.96 19.58
C ASP A 418 6.48 -1.35 18.34
N LEU A 419 6.82 -2.49 17.75
CA LEU A 419 6.20 -3.07 16.57
C LEU A 419 5.29 -4.22 16.97
N TYR A 420 4.12 -4.26 16.36
CA TYR A 420 3.08 -5.24 16.61
C TYR A 420 2.54 -5.81 15.30
N VAL A 421 1.99 -7.03 15.38
CA VAL A 421 1.27 -7.69 14.30
C VAL A 421 -0.15 -8.07 14.77
N ALA A 422 -1.13 -8.00 13.87
CA ALA A 422 -2.52 -8.26 14.21
C ALA A 422 -2.83 -9.77 14.31
N ARG A 423 -3.69 -10.11 15.27
CA ARG A 423 -4.44 -11.36 15.29
C ARG A 423 -5.92 -11.07 15.42
N PHE A 424 -6.71 -11.62 14.50
CA PHE A 424 -8.15 -11.45 14.41
C PHE A 424 -8.88 -12.67 14.99
N ARG A 425 -10.04 -12.41 15.59
CA ARG A 425 -10.97 -13.41 16.10
C ARG A 425 -12.39 -13.01 15.76
N GLY A 426 -13.03 -13.80 14.91
CA GLY A 426 -14.46 -13.71 14.62
C GLY A 426 -15.32 -14.13 15.81
N ASP A 427 -16.57 -13.68 15.85
CA ASP A 427 -17.57 -14.09 16.84
C ASP A 427 -18.76 -14.87 16.26
N SER A 428 -18.81 -15.07 14.94
CA SER A 428 -19.76 -15.98 14.31
C SER A 428 -19.41 -17.46 14.53
N PRO A 429 -20.41 -18.37 14.54
CA PRO A 429 -20.16 -19.80 14.53
C PRO A 429 -19.35 -20.23 13.30
N ALA A 430 -18.26 -20.98 13.50
CA ALA A 430 -17.37 -21.40 12.41
C ALA A 430 -18.08 -22.17 11.28
N SER A 431 -19.19 -22.86 11.58
CA SER A 431 -20.02 -23.54 10.56
C SER A 431 -20.75 -22.60 9.60
N GLN A 432 -20.86 -21.31 9.93
CA GLN A 432 -21.46 -20.28 9.09
C GLN A 432 -20.42 -19.57 8.21
N ILE A 433 -19.12 -19.81 8.45
CA ILE A 433 -18.02 -19.28 7.65
C ILE A 433 -17.54 -20.38 6.70
N ASP A 434 -18.34 -20.64 5.67
CA ASP A 434 -18.15 -21.75 4.72
C ASP A 434 -17.36 -21.36 3.45
N GLY A 435 -16.94 -20.09 3.35
CA GLY A 435 -16.22 -19.56 2.21
C GLY A 435 -17.10 -19.00 1.09
N SER A 436 -18.43 -18.99 1.25
CA SER A 436 -19.36 -18.40 0.28
C SER A 436 -19.39 -16.87 0.29
N GLY A 437 -18.85 -16.23 1.33
CA GLY A 437 -19.02 -14.79 1.58
C GLY A 437 -20.44 -14.38 1.98
N LYS A 438 -21.35 -15.35 2.17
CA LYS A 438 -22.69 -15.07 2.67
C LYS A 438 -22.60 -14.63 4.13
N LEU A 439 -23.30 -13.55 4.46
CA LEU A 439 -23.38 -13.08 5.84
C LEU A 439 -23.84 -14.20 6.80
N PRO A 440 -23.21 -14.31 7.98
CA PRO A 440 -23.70 -15.16 9.06
C PRO A 440 -25.06 -14.66 9.60
N ALA A 441 -25.67 -15.44 10.47
CA ALA A 441 -27.06 -15.25 10.93
C ALA A 441 -27.26 -14.00 11.79
N ASP A 442 -26.21 -13.50 12.44
CA ASP A 442 -26.18 -12.22 13.16
C ASP A 442 -26.03 -11.00 12.21
N GLY A 443 -25.74 -11.24 10.94
CA GLY A 443 -25.84 -10.24 9.87
C GLY A 443 -24.59 -9.37 9.68
N ALA A 444 -23.45 -9.73 10.29
CA ALA A 444 -22.18 -9.02 10.13
C ALA A 444 -21.00 -10.01 10.10
N PHE A 445 -19.93 -9.65 9.41
CA PHE A 445 -18.64 -10.31 9.61
C PHE A 445 -17.84 -9.42 10.56
N ASP A 446 -17.72 -9.81 11.83
CA ASP A 446 -17.13 -8.97 12.86
C ASP A 446 -16.46 -9.77 13.98
N GLY A 447 -15.95 -9.03 14.96
CA GLY A 447 -15.42 -9.61 16.18
C GLY A 447 -14.40 -8.75 16.90
N SER A 448 -13.38 -9.42 17.42
CA SER A 448 -12.31 -8.83 18.23
C SER A 448 -10.93 -9.16 17.69
N GLY A 449 -9.93 -8.41 18.10
CA GLY A 449 -8.55 -8.78 17.84
C GLY A 449 -7.58 -8.12 18.79
N GLU A 450 -6.32 -8.48 18.62
CA GLU A 450 -5.22 -8.01 19.44
C GLU A 450 -3.98 -7.69 18.60
N TRP A 451 -3.20 -6.74 19.09
CA TRP A 451 -1.88 -6.41 18.58
C TRP A 451 -0.84 -7.20 19.37
N ILE A 452 -0.25 -8.22 18.74
CA ILE A 452 0.79 -9.05 19.33
C ILE A 452 2.12 -8.33 19.17
N ALA A 453 2.81 -8.08 20.28
CA ALA A 453 4.10 -7.41 20.25
C ALA A 453 5.16 -8.30 19.59
N LEU A 454 5.89 -7.74 18.63
CA LEU A 454 7.15 -8.27 18.11
C LEU A 454 8.34 -7.62 18.83
N THR A 455 8.22 -6.33 19.13
CA THR A 455 9.11 -5.62 20.03
C THR A 455 8.33 -4.94 21.16
N ARG A 456 8.95 -4.81 22.33
CA ARG A 456 8.41 -4.11 23.50
C ARG A 456 9.51 -3.37 24.25
N HIS A 457 9.27 -2.10 24.54
CA HIS A 457 10.29 -1.18 25.04
C HIS A 457 11.58 -1.21 24.18
N GLY A 458 11.41 -1.27 22.85
CA GLY A 458 12.52 -1.30 21.89
C GLY A 458 13.37 -2.57 21.90
N ARG A 459 12.87 -3.68 22.46
CA ARG A 459 13.56 -4.98 22.49
C ARG A 459 12.68 -6.08 21.92
N SER A 460 13.27 -7.07 21.26
CA SER A 460 12.55 -8.28 20.84
C SER A 460 11.83 -8.94 22.02
N VAL A 461 10.60 -9.38 21.78
CA VAL A 461 9.87 -10.32 22.65
C VAL A 461 9.61 -11.66 21.94
N VAL A 462 10.18 -11.86 20.76
CA VAL A 462 9.99 -13.06 19.94
C VAL A 462 11.00 -14.12 20.38
N PRO A 463 10.54 -15.33 20.73
CA PRO A 463 11.43 -16.39 21.19
C PRO A 463 12.57 -16.72 20.22
N GLY A 464 13.79 -16.64 20.72
CA GLY A 464 15.01 -16.99 19.99
C GLY A 464 15.34 -16.06 18.83
N MET A 465 14.91 -14.79 18.86
CA MET A 465 15.31 -13.78 17.89
C MET A 465 15.78 -12.50 18.60
N THR A 466 16.90 -11.93 18.15
CA THR A 466 17.33 -10.60 18.59
C THR A 466 16.40 -9.50 18.05
N THR A 467 16.54 -8.27 18.54
CA THR A 467 15.74 -7.14 18.03
C THR A 467 16.02 -6.89 16.55
N GLU A 468 17.28 -6.96 16.15
CA GLU A 468 17.73 -6.78 14.77
C GLU A 468 17.15 -7.86 13.86
N GLU A 469 17.19 -9.13 14.29
CA GLU A 469 16.58 -10.24 13.56
C GLU A 469 15.06 -10.07 13.42
N VAL A 470 14.36 -9.64 14.47
CA VAL A 470 12.92 -9.36 14.41
C VAL A 470 12.60 -8.26 13.39
N LEU A 471 13.43 -7.23 13.30
CA LEU A 471 13.17 -6.10 12.40
C LEU A 471 13.60 -6.35 10.95
N VAL A 472 14.61 -7.20 10.71
CA VAL A 472 15.04 -7.60 9.35
C VAL A 472 14.21 -8.78 8.81
N TYR A 473 13.83 -9.71 9.67
CA TYR A 473 13.04 -10.91 9.36
C TYR A 473 11.64 -10.83 9.97
N THR A 474 11.00 -9.66 9.87
CA THR A 474 9.70 -9.37 10.51
C THR A 474 8.61 -10.36 10.15
N ARG A 475 8.53 -10.79 8.89
CA ARG A 475 7.61 -11.86 8.48
C ARG A 475 7.81 -13.17 9.26
N LEU A 476 9.06 -13.63 9.45
CA LEU A 476 9.34 -14.82 10.26
C LEU A 476 9.04 -14.62 11.75
N ALA A 477 9.26 -13.41 12.25
CA ALA A 477 8.91 -13.05 13.63
C ALA A 477 7.39 -13.09 13.84
N ALA A 478 6.61 -12.53 12.90
CA ALA A 478 5.15 -12.59 12.89
C ALA A 478 4.63 -14.02 12.72
N ASP A 479 5.29 -14.83 11.88
CA ASP A 479 5.02 -16.26 11.75
C ASP A 479 5.11 -16.94 13.12
N LYS A 480 6.24 -16.79 13.84
CA LYS A 480 6.42 -17.37 15.19
C LYS A 480 5.39 -16.90 16.22
N MET A 481 4.82 -15.71 16.06
CA MET A 481 3.91 -15.11 17.02
C MET A 481 2.42 -15.39 16.72
N GLY A 482 2.12 -16.13 15.65
CA GLY A 482 0.75 -16.58 15.34
C GLY A 482 -0.16 -15.48 14.81
N ALA A 483 0.38 -14.58 13.98
CA ALA A 483 -0.39 -13.56 13.27
C ALA A 483 -1.45 -14.16 12.34
N THR A 484 -2.56 -13.46 12.10
CA THR A 484 -3.62 -13.93 11.20
C THR A 484 -3.27 -13.65 9.75
N LYS A 485 -3.30 -14.69 8.91
CA LYS A 485 -3.05 -14.59 7.45
C LYS A 485 -4.19 -13.85 6.74
N MET A 486 -3.89 -12.72 6.11
CA MET A 486 -4.88 -11.81 5.50
C MET A 486 -4.89 -11.88 3.96
N ASP A 487 -5.99 -11.44 3.34
CA ASP A 487 -6.11 -11.33 1.88
C ASP A 487 -5.45 -10.05 1.33
N ARG A 488 -4.11 -10.05 1.20
CA ARG A 488 -3.30 -8.96 0.64
C ARG A 488 -3.64 -7.58 1.24
N PRO A 489 -3.18 -7.30 2.47
CA PRO A 489 -3.27 -5.96 3.05
C PRO A 489 -2.52 -4.93 2.21
N GLU A 490 -3.27 -4.13 1.45
CA GLU A 490 -2.77 -2.92 0.79
C GLU A 490 -2.92 -1.75 1.80
N ASP A 491 -3.63 -0.68 1.45
CA ASP A 491 -3.54 0.56 2.24
C ASP A 491 -4.32 0.47 3.57
N VAL A 492 -3.78 1.15 4.59
CA VAL A 492 -4.33 1.17 5.94
C VAL A 492 -4.50 2.60 6.41
N GLN A 493 -5.72 3.13 6.30
CA GLN A 493 -6.00 4.53 6.57
C GLN A 493 -6.73 4.73 7.90
N PRO A 494 -6.07 5.30 8.94
CA PRO A 494 -6.76 5.79 10.13
C PRO A 494 -7.57 7.05 9.79
N SER A 495 -8.79 7.11 10.29
CA SER A 495 -9.60 8.34 10.27
C SER A 495 -9.14 9.27 11.37
N LEU A 496 -8.56 10.41 11.00
CA LEU A 496 -8.18 11.46 11.97
C LEU A 496 -9.39 12.10 12.67
N ARG A 497 -10.62 11.81 12.22
CA ARG A 497 -11.86 12.29 12.84
C ARG A 497 -12.40 11.36 13.90
N THR A 498 -12.43 10.05 13.61
CA THR A 498 -13.10 9.06 14.48
C THR A 498 -12.13 8.16 15.23
N GLY A 499 -10.85 8.12 14.81
CA GLY A 499 -9.85 7.18 15.32
C GLY A 499 -10.05 5.74 14.85
N LYS A 500 -11.06 5.45 14.02
CA LYS A 500 -11.24 4.15 13.38
C LYS A 500 -10.20 3.94 12.28
N ILE A 501 -9.82 2.69 12.05
CA ILE A 501 -8.84 2.30 11.02
C ILE A 501 -9.56 1.55 9.91
N TYR A 502 -9.21 1.82 8.66
CA TYR A 502 -9.76 1.15 7.49
C TYR A 502 -8.63 0.43 6.76
N VAL A 503 -8.86 -0.80 6.34
CA VAL A 503 -7.86 -1.65 5.68
C VAL A 503 -8.42 -2.13 4.35
N ALA A 504 -7.71 -1.86 3.26
CA ALA A 504 -8.00 -2.45 1.98
C ALA A 504 -7.37 -3.85 1.89
N LEU A 505 -8.19 -4.84 1.54
CA LEU A 505 -7.78 -6.22 1.36
C LEU A 505 -8.13 -6.62 -0.07
N THR A 506 -7.17 -6.40 -0.97
CA THR A 506 -7.41 -6.27 -2.40
C THR A 506 -7.91 -7.56 -3.06
N ASN A 507 -7.34 -8.72 -2.70
CA ASN A 507 -7.79 -10.04 -3.14
C ASN A 507 -6.89 -11.15 -2.57
N ASN A 508 -7.39 -12.39 -2.68
CA ASN A 508 -6.62 -13.62 -2.52
C ASN A 508 -7.31 -14.76 -3.29
N SER A 509 -6.96 -14.93 -4.56
CA SER A 509 -7.52 -15.99 -5.41
C SER A 509 -7.18 -17.41 -4.95
N ASP A 510 -6.27 -17.55 -3.98
CA ASP A 510 -5.84 -18.82 -3.40
C ASP A 510 -6.34 -19.02 -1.96
N ARG A 511 -7.18 -18.11 -1.46
CA ARG A 511 -7.94 -18.35 -0.22
C ARG A 511 -8.75 -19.64 -0.36
N GLY A 512 -8.68 -20.50 0.63
CA GLY A 512 -9.22 -21.87 0.63
C GLY A 512 -8.30 -22.92 -0.01
N LYS A 513 -7.24 -22.54 -0.74
CA LYS A 513 -6.23 -23.45 -1.29
C LYS A 513 -4.94 -23.45 -0.47
N THR A 514 -4.38 -22.27 -0.20
CA THR A 514 -3.11 -22.09 0.52
C THR A 514 -3.30 -21.69 1.99
N SER A 515 -4.50 -21.24 2.33
CA SER A 515 -4.90 -20.89 3.69
C SER A 515 -6.42 -21.02 3.80
N MET A 516 -6.95 -21.54 4.90
CA MET A 516 -8.40 -21.70 5.08
C MET A 516 -9.14 -20.35 5.13
N VAL A 517 -10.44 -20.39 4.87
CA VAL A 517 -11.34 -19.25 5.09
C VAL A 517 -11.56 -19.00 6.57
N ASP A 518 -11.78 -17.74 6.90
CA ASP A 518 -12.20 -17.29 8.22
C ASP A 518 -13.08 -16.05 8.15
N GLU A 519 -13.62 -15.62 9.29
CA GLU A 519 -14.59 -14.52 9.30
C GLU A 519 -13.98 -13.20 8.82
N ALA A 520 -12.69 -12.99 9.05
CA ALA A 520 -11.97 -11.82 8.55
C ALA A 520 -11.61 -11.96 7.05
N ASN A 521 -11.60 -13.18 6.49
CA ASN A 521 -11.34 -13.49 5.09
C ASN A 521 -12.37 -14.52 4.56
N PRO A 522 -13.65 -14.14 4.41
CA PRO A 522 -14.78 -15.09 4.40
C PRO A 522 -15.08 -15.73 3.04
N ARG A 523 -14.24 -15.49 2.01
CA ARG A 523 -14.49 -15.93 0.64
C ARG A 523 -13.40 -16.84 0.12
N THR A 524 -13.78 -18.05 -0.30
CA THR A 524 -12.90 -18.97 -1.04
C THR A 524 -12.60 -18.38 -2.41
N GLY A 525 -11.33 -18.40 -2.83
CA GLY A 525 -10.89 -17.83 -4.09
C GLY A 525 -11.28 -16.37 -4.26
N ASN A 526 -11.12 -15.57 -3.21
CA ASN A 526 -11.52 -14.18 -3.15
C ASN A 526 -10.84 -13.35 -4.26
N ARG A 527 -11.53 -13.11 -5.38
CA ARG A 527 -11.02 -12.31 -6.50
C ARG A 527 -11.40 -10.83 -6.43
N PHE A 528 -12.31 -10.45 -5.53
CA PHE A 528 -12.89 -9.11 -5.53
C PHE A 528 -12.37 -8.22 -4.40
N GLY A 529 -11.81 -8.79 -3.34
CA GLY A 529 -11.36 -8.03 -2.18
C GLY A 529 -12.46 -7.44 -1.33
N HIS A 530 -12.07 -6.81 -0.23
CA HIS A 530 -12.97 -6.27 0.78
C HIS A 530 -12.28 -5.16 1.58
N VAL A 531 -13.06 -4.41 2.35
CA VAL A 531 -12.56 -3.34 3.22
C VAL A 531 -12.96 -3.63 4.66
N LEU A 532 -11.99 -3.70 5.56
CA LEU A 532 -12.23 -3.81 7.00
C LEU A 532 -12.34 -2.43 7.64
N GLU A 533 -13.16 -2.34 8.69
CA GLU A 533 -13.22 -1.22 9.63
C GLU A 533 -12.84 -1.74 11.02
N MET A 534 -11.85 -1.12 11.67
CA MET A 534 -11.35 -1.48 12.99
C MET A 534 -11.51 -0.33 13.99
N THR A 535 -11.75 -0.66 15.25
CA THR A 535 -11.89 0.29 16.36
C THR A 535 -11.01 -0.13 17.53
N GLU A 536 -10.02 0.69 17.87
CA GLU A 536 -9.15 0.48 19.04
C GLU A 536 -9.96 0.59 20.34
N ARG A 537 -9.81 -0.38 21.25
CA ARG A 537 -10.60 -0.45 22.50
C ARG A 537 -9.99 0.33 23.67
N ARG A 538 -8.69 0.62 23.61
CA ARG A 538 -7.93 1.26 24.70
C ARG A 538 -7.02 2.38 24.17
N GLY A 539 -7.56 3.18 23.24
CA GLY A 539 -6.85 4.24 22.54
C GLY A 539 -5.92 3.73 21.44
N GLN A 540 -5.42 4.62 20.58
CA GLN A 540 -4.63 4.20 19.40
C GLN A 540 -3.32 3.53 19.77
N ALA A 541 -2.79 3.75 20.97
CA ALA A 541 -1.58 3.04 21.42
C ALA A 541 -1.88 1.75 22.21
N GLY A 542 -3.15 1.35 22.30
CA GLY A 542 -3.61 0.11 22.93
C GLY A 542 -3.28 -1.14 22.11
N THR A 543 -3.56 -2.32 22.68
CA THR A 543 -3.23 -3.62 22.06
C THR A 543 -4.44 -4.49 21.77
N SER A 544 -5.65 -3.92 21.76
CA SER A 544 -6.87 -4.64 21.43
C SER A 544 -7.86 -3.79 20.66
N PHE A 545 -8.59 -4.43 19.76
CA PHE A 545 -9.52 -3.77 18.85
C PHE A 545 -10.79 -4.62 18.64
N GLY A 546 -11.86 -3.95 18.23
CA GLY A 546 -12.96 -4.58 17.51
C GLY A 546 -12.79 -4.37 16.01
N TRP A 547 -13.39 -5.21 15.20
CA TRP A 547 -13.34 -5.08 13.74
C TRP A 547 -14.65 -5.57 13.11
N SER A 548 -14.91 -5.12 11.89
CA SER A 548 -16.01 -5.58 11.03
C SER A 548 -15.64 -5.42 9.57
N ILE A 549 -16.22 -6.22 8.67
CA ILE A 549 -16.13 -5.97 7.22
C ILE A 549 -17.10 -4.84 6.85
N LEU A 550 -16.57 -3.71 6.39
CA LEU A 550 -17.35 -2.59 5.86
C LEU A 550 -17.96 -2.98 4.50
N LEU A 551 -17.12 -3.46 3.58
CA LEU A 551 -17.51 -3.80 2.21
C LEU A 551 -16.97 -5.18 1.85
N GLN A 552 -17.80 -6.09 1.33
CA GLN A 552 -17.35 -7.18 0.49
C GLN A 552 -17.57 -6.78 -0.96
N CYS A 553 -16.48 -6.46 -1.65
CA CYS A 553 -16.51 -5.89 -3.00
C CYS A 553 -16.90 -6.95 -4.04
N GLY A 554 -17.34 -6.49 -5.21
CA GLY A 554 -17.74 -7.30 -6.36
C GLY A 554 -18.79 -6.59 -7.20
N ASN A 555 -19.39 -7.31 -8.14
CA ASN A 555 -20.61 -6.85 -8.80
C ASN A 555 -21.78 -6.91 -7.79
N PRO A 556 -22.59 -5.86 -7.59
CA PRO A 556 -23.68 -5.85 -6.61
C PRO A 556 -24.74 -6.92 -6.85
N SER A 557 -24.84 -7.48 -8.06
CA SER A 557 -25.72 -8.64 -8.33
C SER A 557 -25.18 -9.96 -7.76
N ASP A 558 -23.89 -10.03 -7.41
CA ASP A 558 -23.28 -11.22 -6.81
C ASP A 558 -23.77 -11.37 -5.36
N PRO A 559 -24.28 -12.56 -4.97
CA PRO A 559 -24.83 -12.77 -3.63
C PRO A 559 -23.78 -12.61 -2.51
N SER A 560 -22.50 -12.83 -2.79
CA SER A 560 -21.39 -12.73 -1.82
C SER A 560 -20.98 -11.29 -1.49
N THR A 561 -21.54 -10.28 -2.16
CA THR A 561 -21.23 -8.87 -1.88
C THR A 561 -21.96 -8.35 -0.65
N TYR A 562 -21.42 -7.31 -0.02
CA TYR A 562 -22.00 -6.64 1.13
C TYR A 562 -21.51 -5.19 1.19
N PHE A 563 -22.39 -4.26 1.56
CA PHE A 563 -22.08 -2.81 1.53
C PHE A 563 -22.57 -2.13 2.81
N ALA A 564 -22.13 -2.63 3.98
CA ALA A 564 -22.53 -2.14 5.30
C ALA A 564 -24.07 -2.03 5.51
N GLY A 565 -24.84 -2.91 4.86
CA GLY A 565 -26.30 -2.92 4.88
C GLY A 565 -26.98 -1.98 3.86
N TYR A 566 -26.23 -1.23 3.05
CA TYR A 566 -26.82 -0.39 2.00
C TYR A 566 -27.42 -1.25 0.87
N PRO A 567 -28.55 -0.83 0.25
CA PRO A 567 -29.17 -1.57 -0.85
C PRO A 567 -28.22 -1.76 -2.04
N LYS A 568 -28.00 -3.02 -2.46
CA LYS A 568 -27.06 -3.40 -3.53
C LYS A 568 -27.42 -2.80 -4.89
N ASP A 569 -28.71 -2.58 -5.17
CA ASP A 569 -29.20 -1.97 -6.41
C ASP A 569 -28.87 -0.47 -6.54
N LYS A 570 -28.32 0.15 -5.49
CA LYS A 570 -28.04 1.59 -5.42
C LYS A 570 -26.56 1.93 -5.25
N VAL A 571 -25.67 0.96 -5.41
CA VAL A 571 -24.22 1.14 -5.31
C VAL A 571 -23.53 0.89 -6.65
N SER A 572 -22.39 1.52 -6.85
CA SER A 572 -21.50 1.19 -7.97
C SER A 572 -20.80 -0.16 -7.72
N PRO A 573 -20.58 -0.99 -8.77
CA PRO A 573 -19.68 -2.14 -8.67
C PRO A 573 -18.26 -1.67 -8.36
N ILE A 574 -17.56 -2.42 -7.52
CA ILE A 574 -16.20 -2.13 -7.05
C ILE A 574 -15.49 -3.45 -6.80
N SER A 575 -14.19 -3.53 -7.03
CA SER A 575 -13.38 -4.72 -6.73
C SER A 575 -11.92 -4.32 -6.63
N CYS A 576 -11.11 -5.14 -5.97
CA CYS A 576 -9.70 -4.88 -5.69
C CYS A 576 -9.49 -3.50 -5.08
N PRO A 577 -10.14 -3.21 -3.93
CA PRO A 577 -9.86 -1.97 -3.22
C PRO A 577 -8.39 -1.94 -2.84
N ASP A 578 -7.75 -0.81 -3.11
CA ASP A 578 -6.30 -0.62 -2.97
C ASP A 578 -6.04 0.58 -2.04
N ASN A 579 -5.87 1.79 -2.56
CA ASN A 579 -5.57 2.94 -1.70
C ASN A 579 -6.84 3.51 -1.03
N LEU A 580 -6.66 4.06 0.17
CA LEU A 580 -7.72 4.61 1.00
C LEU A 580 -7.40 6.07 1.39
N ALA A 581 -8.38 6.96 1.24
CA ALA A 581 -8.23 8.36 1.64
C ALA A 581 -9.49 8.89 2.34
N PHE A 582 -9.33 9.96 3.12
CA PHE A 582 -10.44 10.68 3.73
C PHE A 582 -10.59 12.06 3.12
N ASP A 583 -11.84 12.45 2.85
CA ASP A 583 -12.15 13.84 2.56
C ASP A 583 -12.44 14.67 3.83
N GLU A 584 -12.60 15.97 3.61
CA GLU A 584 -12.91 16.95 4.65
C GLU A 584 -14.32 16.83 5.24
N ASP A 585 -15.18 15.97 4.69
CA ASP A 585 -16.52 15.67 5.19
C ASP A 585 -16.56 14.32 5.96
N GLY A 586 -15.46 13.56 5.92
CA GLY A 586 -15.32 12.27 6.61
C GLY A 586 -15.81 11.07 5.79
N ASN A 587 -16.00 11.21 4.48
CA ASN A 587 -16.23 10.05 3.61
C ASN A 587 -14.91 9.31 3.35
N LEU A 588 -15.00 7.99 3.26
CA LEU A 588 -13.90 7.16 2.78
C LEU A 588 -13.88 7.21 1.24
N TRP A 589 -12.70 7.38 0.68
CA TRP A 589 -12.45 7.29 -0.74
C TRP A 589 -11.56 6.09 -1.01
N ILE A 590 -11.92 5.28 -2.00
CA ILE A 590 -11.30 3.99 -2.30
C ILE A 590 -10.88 4.01 -3.76
N SER A 591 -9.60 3.80 -4.04
CA SER A 591 -9.12 3.51 -5.40
C SER A 591 -9.04 2.00 -5.64
N THR A 592 -8.90 1.58 -6.89
CA THR A 592 -8.87 0.16 -7.25
C THR A 592 -7.71 -0.18 -8.19
N ASP A 593 -7.15 -1.38 -8.01
CA ASP A 593 -6.18 -2.05 -8.91
C ASP A 593 -6.63 -3.49 -9.23
N GLY A 594 -7.25 -3.67 -10.40
CA GLY A 594 -7.54 -4.99 -10.93
C GLY A 594 -9.01 -5.26 -11.22
N ALA A 595 -9.88 -4.25 -11.10
CA ALA A 595 -11.27 -4.32 -11.57
C ALA A 595 -11.44 -4.80 -13.02
N PRO A 596 -10.54 -4.46 -13.98
CA PRO A 596 -10.63 -4.95 -15.35
C PRO A 596 -10.63 -6.47 -15.45
N SER A 597 -9.82 -7.13 -14.63
CA SER A 597 -9.63 -8.59 -14.69
C SER A 597 -10.71 -9.39 -13.93
N THR A 598 -11.43 -8.72 -13.02
CA THR A 598 -12.36 -9.36 -12.09
C THR A 598 -13.81 -9.11 -12.49
N ILE A 599 -14.20 -7.84 -12.64
CA ILE A 599 -15.57 -7.39 -12.93
C ILE A 599 -15.72 -6.75 -14.31
N GLY A 600 -14.62 -6.56 -15.06
CA GLY A 600 -14.64 -6.14 -16.47
C GLY A 600 -14.80 -4.64 -16.70
N PHE A 601 -14.56 -3.82 -15.67
CA PHE A 601 -14.61 -2.36 -15.74
C PHE A 601 -13.22 -1.76 -15.51
N ASN A 602 -12.97 -0.57 -16.05
CA ASN A 602 -11.78 0.20 -15.71
C ASN A 602 -11.70 0.42 -14.20
N ASP A 603 -10.48 0.47 -13.69
CA ASP A 603 -10.23 0.91 -12.33
C ASP A 603 -10.68 2.36 -12.12
N GLY A 604 -10.92 2.74 -10.86
CA GLY A 604 -11.48 4.04 -10.57
C GLY A 604 -11.39 4.47 -9.11
N LEU A 605 -12.01 5.61 -8.82
CA LEU A 605 -12.09 6.18 -7.48
C LEU A 605 -13.54 6.25 -7.03
N PHE A 606 -13.81 5.78 -5.81
CA PHE A 606 -15.15 5.61 -5.26
C PHE A 606 -15.27 6.35 -3.93
N ARG A 607 -16.39 7.05 -3.72
CA ARG A 607 -16.75 7.64 -2.42
C ARG A 607 -17.68 6.70 -1.66
N VAL A 608 -17.44 6.53 -0.36
CA VAL A 608 -18.25 5.74 0.57
C VAL A 608 -18.51 6.55 1.84
N PRO A 609 -19.75 7.03 2.06
CA PRO A 609 -20.14 7.60 3.34
C PRO A 609 -20.06 6.53 4.44
N LEU A 610 -19.60 6.94 5.63
CA LEU A 610 -19.38 6.01 6.75
C LEU A 610 -20.43 6.11 7.85
N THR A 611 -21.35 7.06 7.80
CA THR A 611 -22.34 7.30 8.86
C THR A 611 -23.72 7.61 8.29
N GLY A 612 -24.74 7.53 9.14
CA GLY A 612 -26.11 7.84 8.79
C GLY A 612 -26.72 6.87 7.78
N ARG A 613 -27.80 7.31 7.12
CA ARG A 613 -28.58 6.48 6.18
C ARG A 613 -27.83 6.12 4.90
N GLU A 614 -26.75 6.83 4.60
CA GLU A 614 -25.93 6.63 3.41
C GLU A 614 -24.70 5.76 3.67
N ARG A 615 -24.53 5.22 4.90
CA ARG A 615 -23.39 4.35 5.24
C ARG A 615 -23.31 3.18 4.25
N GLY A 616 -22.13 2.99 3.67
CA GLY A 616 -21.87 1.90 2.73
C GLY A 616 -22.33 2.17 1.29
N ARG A 617 -22.91 3.34 0.99
CA ARG A 617 -23.25 3.71 -0.39
C ARG A 617 -21.99 3.95 -1.20
N VAL A 618 -21.57 2.96 -1.99
CA VAL A 618 -20.43 3.08 -2.91
C VAL A 618 -20.82 3.88 -4.14
N GLN A 619 -20.08 4.95 -4.42
CA GLN A 619 -20.36 5.90 -5.50
C GLN A 619 -19.11 6.12 -6.36
N GLN A 620 -19.11 5.63 -7.60
CA GLN A 620 -17.98 5.87 -8.51
C GLN A 620 -17.92 7.35 -8.91
N PHE A 621 -16.79 7.99 -8.63
CA PHE A 621 -16.50 9.38 -9.00
C PHE A 621 -15.78 9.46 -10.34
N LEU A 622 -14.68 8.72 -10.52
CA LEU A 622 -13.95 8.67 -11.79
C LEU A 622 -13.56 7.24 -12.16
N ALA A 623 -13.23 7.06 -13.44
CA ALA A 623 -12.58 5.87 -13.98
C ALA A 623 -11.31 6.28 -14.75
N VAL A 624 -10.23 5.53 -14.57
CA VAL A 624 -8.98 5.74 -15.32
C VAL A 624 -9.03 5.06 -16.69
N PRO A 625 -8.11 5.39 -17.62
CA PRO A 625 -8.07 4.78 -18.93
C PRO A 625 -7.78 3.27 -18.86
N ARG A 626 -8.05 2.56 -19.95
CA ARG A 626 -7.78 1.12 -20.07
C ARG A 626 -6.37 0.76 -19.62
N GLU A 627 -6.28 -0.37 -18.92
CA GLU A 627 -5.01 -0.94 -18.45
C GLU A 627 -4.24 -0.03 -17.47
N ALA A 628 -4.82 1.09 -17.04
CA ALA A 628 -4.31 1.87 -15.92
C ALA A 628 -4.98 1.42 -14.63
N GLU A 629 -4.32 1.69 -13.51
CA GLU A 629 -4.92 1.68 -12.18
C GLU A 629 -5.03 3.11 -11.63
N THR A 630 -5.84 3.26 -10.58
CA THR A 630 -6.02 4.54 -9.88
C THR A 630 -5.23 4.53 -8.59
N CYS A 631 -4.21 5.38 -8.47
CA CYS A 631 -3.36 5.43 -7.28
C CYS A 631 -3.43 6.79 -6.57
N GLY A 632 -3.02 6.82 -5.31
CA GLY A 632 -2.75 8.04 -4.53
C GLY A 632 -3.89 9.08 -4.56
N PRO A 633 -5.11 8.74 -4.12
CA PRO A 633 -6.20 9.71 -4.13
C PRO A 633 -6.01 10.80 -3.08
N VAL A 634 -6.11 12.09 -3.49
CA VAL A 634 -6.17 13.24 -2.59
C VAL A 634 -7.46 14.02 -2.82
N ILE A 635 -8.25 14.25 -1.76
CA ILE A 635 -9.57 14.87 -1.88
C ILE A 635 -9.65 16.15 -1.05
N HIS A 636 -9.60 17.28 -1.74
CA HIS A 636 -9.92 18.60 -1.18
C HIS A 636 -11.38 18.94 -1.50
N ALA A 637 -12.31 18.25 -0.86
CA ALA A 637 -13.75 18.34 -1.10
C ALA A 637 -14.29 19.77 -0.99
N ARG A 638 -13.81 20.58 -0.04
CA ARG A 638 -14.23 22.00 0.14
C ARG A 638 -13.76 22.90 -1.00
N GLU A 639 -12.62 22.58 -1.58
CA GLU A 639 -12.09 23.26 -2.75
C GLU A 639 -12.57 22.65 -4.07
N LYS A 640 -13.37 21.56 -3.98
CA LYS A 640 -13.88 20.76 -5.11
C LYS A 640 -12.77 20.26 -6.04
N LEU A 641 -11.63 19.90 -5.46
CA LEU A 641 -10.48 19.38 -6.18
C LEU A 641 -10.24 17.93 -5.74
N VAL A 642 -10.15 17.03 -6.71
CA VAL A 642 -9.78 15.63 -6.52
C VAL A 642 -8.54 15.36 -7.35
N PHE A 643 -7.56 14.68 -6.79
CA PHE A 643 -6.32 14.33 -7.45
C PHE A 643 -6.14 12.82 -7.40
N VAL A 644 -5.61 12.25 -8.48
CA VAL A 644 -5.19 10.85 -8.53
C VAL A 644 -3.91 10.76 -9.36
N ALA A 645 -3.07 9.79 -9.03
CA ALA A 645 -2.05 9.29 -9.94
C ALA A 645 -2.68 8.23 -10.85
N VAL A 646 -2.46 8.35 -12.16
CA VAL A 646 -2.88 7.36 -13.15
C VAL A 646 -1.65 6.56 -13.52
N GLN A 647 -1.56 5.34 -12.99
CA GLN A 647 -0.39 4.49 -13.15
C GLN A 647 -0.52 3.60 -14.42
N HIS A 648 0.59 3.40 -15.13
CA HIS A 648 0.76 2.48 -16.26
C HIS A 648 -0.36 2.34 -17.32
N PRO A 649 -0.96 3.44 -17.81
CA PRO A 649 -1.96 3.34 -18.89
C PRO A 649 -1.41 2.60 -20.10
N GLY A 650 -2.18 1.66 -20.64
CA GLY A 650 -1.77 0.90 -21.82
C GLY A 650 -0.65 -0.12 -21.58
N GLU A 651 -0.46 -0.63 -20.35
CA GLU A 651 0.64 -1.54 -20.00
C GLU A 651 0.76 -2.78 -20.90
N ASN A 652 -0.32 -3.27 -21.51
CA ASN A 652 -0.27 -4.45 -22.39
C ASN A 652 0.18 -4.14 -23.82
N GLY A 653 0.41 -2.86 -24.13
CA GLY A 653 0.87 -2.41 -25.44
C GLY A 653 2.36 -2.61 -25.67
N THR A 654 2.84 -2.01 -26.77
CA THR A 654 4.27 -1.81 -27.03
C THR A 654 4.51 -0.42 -27.57
N VAL A 655 5.76 0.06 -27.61
CA VAL A 655 6.09 1.34 -28.26
C VAL A 655 5.56 1.42 -29.71
N ALA A 656 5.62 0.30 -30.46
CA ALA A 656 5.17 0.26 -31.85
C ALA A 656 3.64 0.15 -32.00
N ALA A 657 2.95 -0.33 -30.96
CA ALA A 657 1.51 -0.53 -30.95
C ALA A 657 0.96 -0.20 -29.54
N PRO A 658 0.88 1.10 -29.18
CA PRO A 658 0.36 1.51 -27.89
C PRO A 658 -1.14 1.22 -27.83
N THR A 659 -1.60 0.73 -26.68
CA THR A 659 -3.01 0.43 -26.42
C THR A 659 -3.76 1.59 -25.79
N SER A 660 -3.03 2.50 -25.14
CA SER A 660 -3.53 3.77 -24.59
C SER A 660 -2.73 4.95 -25.12
N LEU A 661 -3.39 6.09 -25.30
CA LEU A 661 -2.77 7.38 -25.64
C LEU A 661 -2.89 8.42 -24.51
N PHE A 662 -3.26 8.00 -23.30
CA PHE A 662 -3.37 8.91 -22.16
C PHE A 662 -2.01 9.54 -21.79
N PRO A 663 -1.95 10.81 -21.36
CA PRO A 663 -3.06 11.75 -21.20
C PRO A 663 -3.27 12.67 -22.41
N ASP A 664 -2.43 12.52 -23.44
CA ASP A 664 -2.29 13.50 -24.51
C ASP A 664 -3.27 13.24 -25.66
N TYR A 665 -3.72 12.00 -25.88
CA TYR A 665 -4.81 11.62 -26.80
C TYR A 665 -4.69 12.23 -28.20
N GLY A 666 -3.49 12.20 -28.80
CA GLY A 666 -3.28 12.77 -30.12
C GLY A 666 -3.04 14.29 -30.15
N SER A 667 -2.95 14.96 -29.00
CA SER A 667 -2.69 16.40 -28.89
C SER A 667 -1.38 16.80 -29.58
N THR A 668 -1.41 17.93 -30.27
CA THR A 668 -0.25 18.53 -30.96
C THR A 668 0.36 19.69 -30.17
N ARG A 669 -0.08 19.94 -28.94
CA ARG A 669 0.48 21.02 -28.12
C ARG A 669 1.95 20.75 -27.81
N ARG A 670 2.72 21.84 -27.68
CA ARG A 670 4.13 21.75 -27.33
C ARG A 670 4.29 21.07 -25.96
N GLY A 671 5.07 20.00 -25.92
CA GLY A 671 5.33 19.20 -24.71
C GLY A 671 4.53 17.89 -24.66
N ASP A 672 3.46 17.79 -25.42
CA ASP A 672 2.64 16.58 -25.50
C ASP A 672 3.32 15.53 -26.39
N ILE A 673 3.07 14.25 -26.09
CA ILE A 673 3.47 13.09 -26.89
C ILE A 673 2.19 12.41 -27.36
N SER A 674 1.81 12.65 -28.61
CA SER A 674 0.51 12.28 -29.17
C SER A 674 0.28 10.76 -29.29
N ASN A 675 1.35 9.97 -29.30
CA ASN A 675 1.35 8.57 -29.71
C ASN A 675 1.94 7.62 -28.65
N ALA A 676 1.95 8.00 -27.37
CA ALA A 676 2.43 7.11 -26.32
C ALA A 676 1.74 7.37 -24.98
N PRO A 677 1.53 6.32 -24.17
CA PRO A 677 1.03 6.47 -22.82
C PRO A 677 2.07 7.14 -21.92
N ARG A 678 1.61 8.01 -21.03
CA ARG A 678 2.44 8.64 -19.99
C ARG A 678 1.71 8.57 -18.64
N PRO A 679 2.18 7.76 -17.67
CA PRO A 679 1.70 7.84 -16.30
C PRO A 679 1.71 9.29 -15.81
N SER A 680 0.64 9.73 -15.17
CA SER A 680 0.44 11.15 -14.86
C SER A 680 -0.32 11.37 -13.57
N VAL A 681 0.04 12.44 -12.86
CA VAL A 681 -0.83 12.98 -11.81
C VAL A 681 -1.85 13.91 -12.45
N VAL A 682 -3.13 13.65 -12.21
CA VAL A 682 -4.25 14.45 -12.73
C VAL A 682 -5.02 15.13 -11.61
N GLN A 683 -5.72 16.20 -11.97
CA GLN A 683 -6.67 16.88 -11.11
C GLN A 683 -8.02 16.98 -11.79
N VAL A 684 -9.09 16.75 -11.02
CA VAL A 684 -10.49 16.84 -11.42
C VAL A 684 -11.15 17.98 -10.64
N TYR A 685 -11.89 18.84 -11.35
CA TYR A 685 -12.50 20.05 -10.80
C TYR A 685 -13.75 20.44 -11.60
N PRO A 686 -14.64 21.30 -11.06
CA PRO A 686 -15.82 21.77 -11.78
C PRO A 686 -15.46 22.41 -13.13
N ALA A 687 -16.22 22.07 -14.18
CA ALA A 687 -16.01 22.52 -15.56
C ALA A 687 -16.28 24.01 -15.78
#